data_AF-A0A0J1GIY0-F1
#
_entry.id   AF-A0A0J1GIY0-F1
#
_cell.length_a   1.000
_cell.length_b   1.000
_cell.length_c   1.000
_cell.angle_alpha   90.00
_cell.angle_beta   90.00
_cell.angle_gamma   90.00
#
_symmetry.space_group_name_H-M   'P 1'
#
loop_
_entity.id
_entity.type
_entity.pdbx_description
1 polymer ?
#
loop_
_entity_poly.entity_id
_entity_poly.type
_entity_poly.pdbx_seq_one_letter_code
_entity_poly.pdbx_strand_id
1 'polypeptide(L)'
;MKDYNVTFTLTLVAPFITKGVGAMRFGLDTFAQSKDGKLLINGTLLKGNIRHKLEQWQHLVPSDPLTSVLMEGFGNKKNDVPKHTEKGHNEPPYTNGHLVFPWHLTELSSDDVDTTESTRRETKHYRIAIDQDTGTVKKGHIQVIDAKYPPNTRVTFEGMGYFKESAALNATTLETWLNKAIQDIRALGAFKTVGFGQIADIKVKFDEIKPASDRQTSTQLSTTNLSTTHLSTTLSEQALTVAFSADRPLCFAQPRSKTNNTFTTSDDIPGNAIKACIANSTDFRQLVSDHPLKIYFDELVVKHALPVPSVNNGKGLTRPQSPPLSLQCFNVGKKDIFINAATCATPHALKSSADIVAGAFPTDYKSAPDTATSTAFNVNGYAPKRHLSVHTAVDANTLSAQNSQLHAIEVVDNTDTQWVTAFSLPPTTAATHAEQRQLSLTLQTLLRKGLLQAGKTKAKLTAMHFDNIALPSLDQHGLQPDGLFVIKLESDAQLFTHEQLQQHASTPRTALQTLLTHYFDQHFTVDGQRQVQLLAFHADTKVVGGDYLYHRFRTSEDHAYHSHMLVTAGSTFAFKVLAQDVTALKQQLAAYCHSGLPVACNTLSWRSTPYMPQNGFAEISVMTTYQATYNQNSSALKQTGYRFGPVNDTETA
;
A
#
# COMPACT_ATOMS: atom_id res chain seq x y z
N MET A 1 4.42 -0.83 -29.50
CA MET A 1 4.89 0.06 -28.42
C MET A 1 5.89 -0.72 -27.61
N LYS A 2 7.07 -0.15 -27.41
CA LYS A 2 8.19 -0.80 -26.70
C LYS A 2 8.35 -0.23 -25.30
N ASP A 3 8.97 -1.03 -24.45
CA ASP A 3 9.29 -0.71 -23.07
C ASP A 3 10.81 -0.63 -22.92
N TYR A 4 11.31 0.27 -22.08
CA TYR A 4 12.74 0.54 -21.93
C TYR A 4 13.11 0.67 -20.45
N ASN A 5 14.25 0.08 -20.09
CA ASN A 5 14.98 0.52 -18.91
C ASN A 5 15.75 1.79 -19.28
N VAL A 6 15.70 2.80 -18.41
CA VAL A 6 16.36 4.08 -18.65
C VAL A 6 17.42 4.29 -17.58
N THR A 7 18.68 4.12 -17.92
CA THR A 7 19.79 4.30 -16.98
C THR A 7 20.25 5.74 -17.01
N PHE A 8 20.26 6.39 -15.85
CA PHE A 8 20.79 7.73 -15.64
C PHE A 8 22.13 7.62 -14.92
N THR A 9 23.20 8.07 -15.57
CA THR A 9 24.53 8.16 -14.98
C THR A 9 24.89 9.64 -14.82
N LEU A 10 25.25 10.07 -13.62
CA LEU A 10 25.55 11.46 -13.27
C LEU A 10 26.90 11.53 -12.57
N THR A 11 27.84 12.30 -13.12
CA THR A 11 29.14 12.57 -12.51
C THR A 11 29.17 14.00 -11.97
N LEU A 12 29.34 14.14 -10.66
CA LEU A 12 29.48 15.43 -9.98
C LEU A 12 30.92 15.68 -9.56
N VAL A 13 31.32 16.95 -9.57
CA VAL A 13 32.58 17.42 -8.98
C VAL A 13 32.32 17.86 -7.55
N ALA A 14 33.06 17.31 -6.60
CA ALA A 14 33.02 17.71 -5.21
C ALA A 14 33.54 19.15 -5.02
N PRO A 15 33.00 19.92 -4.06
CA PRO A 15 31.99 19.52 -3.09
C PRO A 15 30.56 19.56 -3.68
N PHE A 16 29.70 18.64 -3.25
CA PHE A 16 28.29 18.63 -3.61
C PHE A 16 27.43 18.21 -2.41
N ILE A 17 26.20 18.72 -2.35
CA ILE A 17 25.26 18.39 -1.28
C ILE A 17 23.87 18.17 -1.84
N THR A 18 23.35 16.98 -1.60
CA THR A 18 21.91 16.69 -1.59
C THR A 18 21.50 16.59 -0.13
N LYS A 19 20.75 17.57 0.38
CA LYS A 19 20.41 17.65 1.81
C LYS A 19 19.74 16.35 2.27
N GLY A 20 20.39 15.64 3.18
CA GLY A 20 19.81 14.47 3.84
C GLY A 20 18.70 14.86 4.83
N VAL A 21 17.89 13.87 5.21
CA VAL A 21 16.84 13.99 6.22
C VAL A 21 17.19 13.05 7.36
N GLY A 22 17.12 13.53 8.61
CA GLY A 22 17.38 12.73 9.80
C GLY A 22 18.17 13.47 10.86
N ALA A 23 18.42 12.80 11.99
CA ALA A 23 19.26 13.32 13.05
C ALA A 23 20.72 13.46 12.56
N MET A 24 21.24 14.68 12.60
CA MET A 24 22.63 14.96 12.24
C MET A 24 23.57 14.49 13.35
N ARG A 25 24.82 14.15 13.00
CA ARG A 25 25.86 14.03 14.01
C ARG A 25 26.04 15.39 14.70
N PHE A 26 26.32 15.37 15.99
CA PHE A 26 26.49 16.59 16.78
C PHE A 26 27.56 17.50 16.17
N GLY A 27 27.24 18.79 15.95
CA GLY A 27 28.15 19.78 15.37
C GLY A 27 28.20 19.86 13.84
N LEU A 28 27.24 19.25 13.12
CA LEU A 28 27.05 19.44 11.68
C LEU A 28 25.78 20.25 11.40
N ASP A 29 25.87 21.21 10.48
CA ASP A 29 24.75 22.03 10.03
C ASP A 29 24.11 21.49 8.74
N THR A 30 24.85 20.70 7.95
CA THR A 30 24.36 20.09 6.71
C THR A 30 25.14 18.82 6.37
N PHE A 31 24.44 17.78 5.90
CA PHE A 31 25.03 16.52 5.46
C PHE A 31 24.38 16.01 4.17
N ALA A 32 25.10 15.13 3.46
CA ALA A 32 24.62 14.48 2.25
C ALA A 32 23.74 13.26 2.57
N GLN A 33 22.68 13.04 1.78
CA GLN A 33 21.84 11.86 1.90
C GLN A 33 22.66 10.58 1.60
N SER A 34 22.55 9.57 2.46
CA SER A 34 23.23 8.28 2.28
C SER A 34 22.37 7.10 2.73
N LYS A 35 22.62 5.93 2.16
CA LYS A 35 22.08 4.63 2.59
C LYS A 35 23.20 3.60 2.52
N ASP A 36 23.35 2.79 3.56
CA ASP A 36 24.38 1.75 3.66
C ASP A 36 25.81 2.25 3.35
N GLY A 37 26.13 3.47 3.78
CA GLY A 37 27.43 4.13 3.57
C GLY A 37 27.66 4.71 2.16
N LYS A 38 26.71 4.54 1.24
CA LYS A 38 26.75 5.13 -0.10
C LYS A 38 25.96 6.42 -0.19
N LEU A 39 26.48 7.41 -0.90
CA LEU A 39 25.76 8.66 -1.16
C LEU A 39 24.60 8.46 -2.13
N LEU A 40 23.51 9.20 -1.93
CA LEU A 40 22.30 9.14 -2.72
C LEU A 40 21.89 10.51 -3.27
N ILE A 41 21.36 10.50 -4.49
CA ILE A 41 20.71 11.66 -5.12
C ILE A 41 19.27 11.29 -5.47
N ASN A 42 18.30 12.04 -4.95
CA ASN A 42 16.88 11.82 -5.27
C ASN A 42 16.63 12.00 -6.77
N GLY A 43 16.07 10.99 -7.45
CA GLY A 43 15.80 11.11 -8.90
C GLY A 43 14.72 12.15 -9.23
N THR A 44 13.90 12.54 -8.24
CA THR A 44 12.99 13.69 -8.36
C THR A 44 13.72 15.02 -8.55
N LEU A 45 14.94 15.17 -8.01
CA LEU A 45 15.79 16.33 -8.25
C LEU A 45 16.19 16.39 -9.72
N LEU A 46 16.60 15.26 -10.30
CA LEU A 46 16.95 15.17 -11.71
C LEU A 46 15.73 15.45 -12.60
N LYS A 47 14.59 14.83 -12.30
CA LYS A 47 13.31 15.08 -12.99
C LYS A 47 12.95 16.57 -13.02
N GLY A 48 13.01 17.24 -11.87
CA GLY A 48 12.64 18.65 -11.74
C GLY A 48 13.55 19.57 -12.56
N ASN A 49 14.87 19.40 -12.45
CA ASN A 49 15.83 20.23 -13.19
C ASN A 49 15.71 20.02 -14.71
N ILE A 50 15.56 18.78 -15.17
CA ILE A 50 15.37 18.48 -16.60
C ILE A 50 14.06 19.08 -17.10
N ARG A 51 12.96 18.88 -16.36
CA ARG A 51 11.65 19.44 -16.76
C ARG A 51 11.70 20.96 -16.87
N HIS A 52 12.27 21.66 -15.89
CA HIS A 52 12.41 23.12 -15.94
C HIS A 52 13.22 23.58 -17.14
N LYS A 53 14.30 22.87 -17.47
CA LYS A 53 15.13 23.20 -18.63
C LYS A 53 14.36 23.03 -19.94
N LEU A 54 13.64 21.91 -20.10
CA LEU A 54 12.79 21.65 -21.26
C LEU A 54 11.66 22.68 -21.40
N GLU A 55 11.05 23.12 -20.30
CA GLU A 55 10.03 24.17 -20.30
C GLU A 55 10.60 25.54 -20.70
N GLN A 56 11.78 25.91 -20.19
CA GLN A 56 12.49 27.11 -20.64
C GLN A 56 12.74 27.09 -22.15
N TRP A 57 13.14 25.94 -22.69
CA TRP A 57 13.35 25.78 -24.12
C TRP A 57 12.06 25.79 -24.93
N GLN A 58 10.95 25.26 -24.39
CA GLN A 58 9.66 25.30 -25.07
C GLN A 58 9.18 26.74 -25.29
N HIS A 59 9.50 27.65 -24.36
CA HIS A 59 9.22 29.09 -24.53
C HIS A 59 10.07 29.74 -25.62
N LEU A 60 11.30 29.25 -25.85
CA LEU A 60 12.23 29.81 -26.84
C LEU A 60 12.05 29.18 -28.23
N VAL A 61 11.73 27.88 -28.28
CA VAL A 61 11.57 27.09 -29.50
C VAL A 61 10.32 26.20 -29.35
N PRO A 62 9.12 26.75 -29.59
CA PRO A 62 7.90 25.96 -29.61
C PRO A 62 8.01 24.89 -30.70
N SER A 63 7.95 23.62 -30.32
CA SER A 63 7.99 22.51 -31.28
C SER A 63 7.12 21.35 -30.78
N ASP A 64 6.43 20.69 -31.71
CA ASP A 64 5.56 19.55 -31.41
C ASP A 64 6.29 18.41 -30.67
N PRO A 65 7.53 18.02 -31.05
CA PRO A 65 8.25 16.96 -30.35
C PRO A 65 8.55 17.30 -28.88
N LEU A 66 8.86 18.56 -28.57
CA LEU A 66 9.14 19.00 -27.20
C LEU A 66 7.87 19.03 -26.34
N THR A 67 6.75 19.46 -26.93
CA THR A 67 5.44 19.41 -26.29
C THR A 67 5.06 17.97 -25.96
N SER A 68 5.24 17.03 -26.89
CA SER A 68 5.02 15.59 -26.62
C SER A 68 5.93 15.07 -25.50
N VAL A 69 7.21 15.46 -25.46
CA VAL A 69 8.12 15.06 -24.36
C VAL A 69 7.61 15.54 -23.00
N LEU A 70 7.17 16.80 -22.90
CA LEU A 70 6.67 17.37 -21.65
C LEU A 70 5.35 16.73 -21.21
N MET A 71 4.42 16.54 -22.13
CA MET A 71 3.07 16.03 -21.85
C MET A 71 3.08 14.51 -21.64
N GLU A 72 3.62 13.75 -22.60
CA GLU A 72 3.62 12.28 -22.57
C GLU A 72 4.76 11.73 -21.69
N GLY A 73 5.93 12.37 -21.69
CA GLY A 73 7.07 11.91 -20.91
C GLY A 73 6.94 12.28 -19.43
N PHE A 74 6.71 13.56 -19.12
CA PHE A 74 6.71 14.05 -17.74
C PHE A 74 5.30 14.16 -17.10
N GLY A 75 4.24 14.13 -17.90
CA GLY A 75 2.85 14.31 -17.47
C GLY A 75 2.44 15.78 -17.34
N ASN A 76 1.13 16.03 -17.34
CA ASN A 76 0.55 17.38 -17.25
C ASN A 76 0.85 18.07 -15.90
N LYS A 77 0.96 19.40 -15.88
CA LYS A 77 0.99 20.15 -14.61
C LYS A 77 -0.41 20.12 -13.97
N LYS A 78 -0.45 20.18 -12.64
CA LYS A 78 -1.70 20.29 -11.87
C LYS A 78 -2.59 21.47 -12.29
N ASN A 79 -2.03 22.54 -12.83
CA ASN A 79 -2.75 23.76 -13.20
C ASN A 79 -3.28 23.74 -14.65
N ASP A 80 -2.79 22.82 -15.49
CA ASP A 80 -3.17 22.72 -16.91
C ASP A 80 -4.29 21.70 -17.13
N VAL A 81 -4.78 21.07 -16.05
CA VAL A 81 -5.95 20.19 -16.09
C VAL A 81 -7.20 21.08 -16.02
N PRO A 82 -8.10 21.04 -17.02
CA PRO A 82 -9.38 21.74 -16.94
C PRO A 82 -10.08 21.38 -15.63
N LYS A 83 -10.48 22.38 -14.85
CA LYS A 83 -11.38 22.18 -13.72
C LYS A 83 -12.71 21.72 -14.31
N HIS A 84 -12.97 20.40 -14.29
CA HIS A 84 -14.23 19.74 -14.62
C HIS A 84 -15.04 20.41 -15.74
N THR A 85 -14.78 20.05 -16.99
CA THR A 85 -15.73 20.29 -18.08
C THR A 85 -16.48 19.00 -18.38
N GLU A 86 -17.81 19.11 -18.29
CA GLU A 86 -18.87 18.20 -18.74
C GLU A 86 -19.28 17.01 -17.85
N LYS A 87 -20.61 16.97 -17.63
CA LYS A 87 -21.35 15.94 -16.89
C LYS A 87 -21.10 14.57 -17.54
N GLY A 88 -20.45 13.65 -16.84
CA GLY A 88 -20.45 12.22 -17.21
C GLY A 88 -19.09 11.52 -17.22
N HIS A 89 -17.97 12.25 -17.26
CA HIS A 89 -16.63 11.66 -17.24
C HIS A 89 -15.83 12.16 -16.02
N ASN A 90 -15.93 11.45 -14.89
CA ASN A 90 -15.27 11.79 -13.63
C ASN A 90 -13.76 11.50 -13.60
N GLU A 91 -13.09 11.33 -14.74
CA GLU A 91 -11.64 11.14 -14.78
C GLU A 91 -10.94 12.49 -14.97
N PRO A 92 -10.28 13.05 -13.94
CA PRO A 92 -9.31 14.08 -14.23
C PRO A 92 -8.24 13.46 -15.15
N PRO A 93 -7.90 14.10 -16.28
CA PRO A 93 -6.88 13.62 -17.21
C PRO A 93 -5.49 13.87 -16.61
N TYR A 94 -5.21 13.24 -15.46
CA TYR A 94 -3.84 13.04 -15.02
C TYR A 94 -3.27 11.93 -15.90
N THR A 95 -2.84 12.28 -17.11
CA THR A 95 -1.90 11.44 -17.85
C THR A 95 -0.60 11.46 -17.05
N ASN A 96 -0.41 10.41 -16.24
CA ASN A 96 0.89 10.19 -15.63
C ASN A 96 1.89 10.04 -16.77
N GLY A 97 2.96 10.83 -16.74
CA GLY A 97 4.02 10.73 -17.72
C GLY A 97 4.55 9.29 -17.82
N HIS A 98 4.84 8.86 -19.04
CA HIS A 98 5.33 7.53 -19.36
C HIS A 98 6.81 7.33 -18.98
N LEU A 99 7.54 8.41 -18.66
CA LEU A 99 8.89 8.35 -18.10
C LEU A 99 8.85 8.38 -16.57
N VAL A 100 9.33 7.28 -15.97
CA VAL A 100 9.55 7.14 -14.53
C VAL A 100 11.04 7.29 -14.24
N PHE A 101 11.40 8.28 -13.44
CA PHE A 101 12.77 8.49 -13.00
C PHE A 101 13.19 7.48 -11.92
N PRO A 102 14.49 7.24 -11.74
CA PRO A 102 14.98 6.44 -10.61
C PRO A 102 14.50 7.01 -9.28
N TRP A 103 14.33 6.14 -8.28
CA TRP A 103 14.03 6.59 -6.92
C TRP A 103 15.23 7.37 -6.35
N HIS A 104 16.40 6.74 -6.40
CA HIS A 104 17.68 7.35 -6.11
C HIS A 104 18.68 7.02 -7.23
N LEU A 105 19.59 7.94 -7.50
CA LEU A 105 20.88 7.61 -8.08
C LEU A 105 21.83 7.28 -6.93
N THR A 106 22.48 6.13 -7.00
CA THR A 106 23.38 5.61 -5.98
C THR A 106 24.81 5.82 -6.45
N GLU A 107 25.66 6.25 -5.54
CA GLU A 107 27.09 6.34 -5.74
C GLU A 107 27.66 4.99 -6.23
N LEU A 108 28.34 5.05 -7.38
CA LEU A 108 29.25 4.01 -7.84
C LEU A 108 30.57 4.20 -7.08
N SER A 109 31.21 3.11 -6.65
CA SER A 109 32.55 3.18 -6.06
C SER A 109 33.47 3.94 -7.02
N SER A 110 34.14 4.98 -6.52
CA SER A 110 35.07 5.76 -7.34
C SER A 110 36.24 4.88 -7.78
N ASP A 111 36.47 4.74 -9.08
CA ASP A 111 37.64 4.06 -9.63
C ASP A 111 38.97 4.77 -9.27
N ASP A 112 38.91 6.00 -8.75
CA ASP A 112 40.06 6.88 -8.50
C ASP A 112 40.51 7.00 -7.03
N VAL A 113 39.96 6.22 -6.10
CA VAL A 113 40.42 6.26 -4.70
C VAL A 113 41.00 4.91 -4.32
N ASP A 114 42.33 4.85 -4.36
CA ASP A 114 43.17 3.76 -3.86
C ASP A 114 42.68 3.33 -2.46
N THR A 115 41.95 2.22 -2.41
CA THR A 115 41.27 1.69 -1.24
C THR A 115 42.26 1.02 -0.30
N THR A 116 43.14 1.82 0.30
CA THR A 116 43.69 1.47 1.61
C THR A 116 42.77 2.06 2.68
N GLU A 117 42.34 1.24 3.64
CA GLU A 117 41.41 1.58 4.74
C GLU A 117 41.83 2.78 5.62
N SER A 118 42.98 3.41 5.35
CA SER A 118 43.60 4.42 6.20
C SER A 118 43.27 5.90 5.86
N THR A 119 42.58 6.19 4.75
CA THR A 119 42.34 7.58 4.28
C THR A 119 40.87 7.99 4.11
N ARG A 120 39.91 7.30 4.74
CA ARG A 120 38.55 7.84 4.96
C ARG A 120 38.57 8.94 6.03
N ARG A 121 39.22 10.07 5.77
CA ARG A 121 39.02 11.28 6.59
C ARG A 121 37.79 12.00 6.06
N GLU A 122 36.68 11.91 6.80
CA GLU A 122 35.51 12.78 6.60
C GLU A 122 35.99 14.23 6.57
N THR A 123 35.90 14.88 5.41
CA THR A 123 36.35 16.26 5.23
C THR A 123 35.22 17.21 5.62
N LYS A 124 35.45 18.04 6.64
CA LYS A 124 34.51 19.10 7.03
C LYS A 124 34.81 20.37 6.23
N HIS A 125 33.79 20.94 5.60
CA HIS A 125 33.84 22.28 5.03
C HIS A 125 33.23 23.28 5.98
N TYR A 126 33.86 24.44 6.09
CA TYR A 126 33.37 25.54 6.93
C TYR A 126 32.99 26.71 6.03
N ARG A 127 31.83 27.31 6.30
CA ARG A 127 31.39 28.54 5.66
C ARG A 127 31.13 29.60 6.73
N ILE A 128 31.58 30.82 6.47
CA ILE A 128 31.32 31.99 7.30
C ILE A 128 30.63 33.06 6.46
N ALA A 129 29.74 33.83 7.07
CA ALA A 129 29.26 35.08 6.49
C ALA A 129 30.09 36.23 7.07
N ILE A 130 30.68 37.05 6.20
CA ILE A 130 31.41 38.26 6.61
C ILE A 130 30.42 39.40 6.69
N ASP A 131 30.41 40.09 7.82
CA ASP A 131 29.70 41.34 8.03
C ASP A 131 30.42 42.45 7.26
N GLN A 132 29.73 43.10 6.31
CA GLN A 132 30.37 44.04 5.38
C GLN A 132 30.80 45.35 6.05
N ASP A 133 30.17 45.74 7.16
CA ASP A 133 30.46 46.99 7.85
C ASP A 133 31.64 46.84 8.80
N THR A 134 31.77 45.68 9.44
CA THR A 134 32.81 45.41 10.45
C THR A 134 33.98 44.56 9.94
N GLY A 135 33.83 43.88 8.80
CA GLY A 135 34.79 42.91 8.28
C GLY A 135 34.92 41.64 9.13
N THR A 136 34.09 41.48 10.17
CA THR A 136 34.12 40.33 11.08
C THR A 136 33.17 39.22 10.64
N VAL A 137 33.31 38.03 11.22
CA VAL A 137 32.32 36.96 11.00
C VAL A 137 31.02 37.32 11.69
N LYS A 138 29.92 37.34 10.93
CA LYS A 138 28.59 37.59 11.46
C LYS A 138 28.24 36.53 12.52
N LYS A 139 27.84 36.99 13.71
CA LYS A 139 27.54 36.11 14.85
C LYS A 139 26.52 35.02 14.45
N GLY A 140 26.82 33.76 14.77
CA GLY A 140 25.96 32.61 14.46
C GLY A 140 25.92 32.18 12.99
N HIS A 141 26.82 32.68 12.14
CA HIS A 141 26.86 32.35 10.70
C HIS A 141 28.06 31.45 10.33
N ILE A 142 28.58 30.67 11.26
CA ILE A 142 29.49 29.56 10.97
C ILE A 142 28.62 28.36 10.58
N GLN A 143 28.85 27.80 9.41
CA GLN A 143 28.22 26.56 8.96
C GLN A 143 29.28 25.47 8.77
N VAL A 144 29.06 24.31 9.39
CA VAL A 144 29.86 23.10 9.25
C VAL A 144 29.15 22.12 8.33
N ILE A 145 29.75 21.86 7.18
CA ILE A 145 29.24 21.01 6.12
C ILE A 145 30.03 19.70 6.11
N ASP A 146 29.33 18.58 6.15
CA ASP A 146 29.94 17.26 5.96
C ASP A 146 30.14 16.96 4.47
N ALA A 147 31.38 16.67 4.07
CA ALA A 147 31.71 16.22 2.73
C ALA A 147 32.53 14.93 2.79
N LYS A 148 31.98 13.88 2.17
CA LYS A 148 32.64 12.57 2.04
C LYS A 148 33.91 12.61 1.20
N TYR A 149 33.99 13.54 0.24
CA TYR A 149 35.08 13.63 -0.74
C TYR A 149 35.80 14.98 -0.67
N PRO A 150 37.13 14.99 -0.89
CA PRO A 150 37.87 16.23 -1.09
C PRO A 150 37.34 17.04 -2.29
N PRO A 151 37.52 18.37 -2.30
CA PRO A 151 37.22 19.21 -3.45
C PRO A 151 37.86 18.71 -4.75
N ASN A 152 37.18 18.94 -5.88
CA ASN A 152 37.54 18.52 -7.24
C ASN A 152 37.51 17.00 -7.51
N THR A 153 37.15 16.17 -6.53
CA THR A 153 36.93 14.74 -6.77
C THR A 153 35.72 14.53 -7.68
N ARG A 154 35.85 13.68 -8.71
CA ARG A 154 34.74 13.27 -9.56
C ARG A 154 34.04 12.06 -8.95
N VAL A 155 32.74 12.15 -8.76
CA VAL A 155 31.93 11.09 -8.14
C VAL A 155 30.77 10.76 -9.06
N THR A 156 30.67 9.49 -9.45
CA THR A 156 29.65 8.99 -10.37
C THR A 156 28.50 8.35 -9.59
N PHE A 157 27.28 8.67 -10.01
CA PHE A 157 26.03 8.15 -9.48
C PHE A 157 25.26 7.48 -10.61
N GLU A 158 24.60 6.36 -10.30
CA GLU A 158 23.75 5.65 -11.26
C GLU A 158 22.38 5.34 -10.67
N GLY A 159 21.34 5.53 -11.47
CA GLY A 159 19.99 5.11 -11.11
C GLY A 159 19.20 4.64 -12.33
N MET A 160 18.35 3.65 -12.14
CA MET A 160 17.50 3.11 -13.20
C MET A 160 16.06 3.62 -13.08
N GLY A 161 15.59 4.21 -14.17
CA GLY A 161 14.19 4.55 -14.44
C GLY A 161 13.58 3.60 -15.46
N TYR A 162 12.37 3.93 -15.90
CA TYR A 162 11.62 3.17 -16.90
C TYR A 162 10.90 4.12 -17.84
N PHE A 163 10.86 3.77 -19.13
CA PHE A 163 10.10 4.50 -20.12
C PHE A 163 9.27 3.54 -20.96
N LYS A 164 8.07 4.00 -21.30
CA LYS A 164 7.17 3.31 -22.20
C LYS A 164 6.76 4.21 -23.36
N GLU A 165 6.90 3.69 -24.56
CA GLU A 165 6.48 4.43 -25.76
C GLU A 165 4.97 4.62 -25.81
N SER A 166 4.57 5.77 -26.32
CA SER A 166 3.20 6.02 -26.76
C SER A 166 3.17 6.31 -28.26
N ALA A 167 1.96 6.40 -28.80
CA ALA A 167 1.77 6.81 -30.19
C ALA A 167 2.37 8.21 -30.46
N ALA A 168 2.41 9.08 -29.44
CA ALA A 168 2.89 10.45 -29.54
C ALA A 168 4.36 10.64 -29.13
N LEU A 169 4.99 9.67 -28.44
CA LEU A 169 6.37 9.77 -27.97
C LEU A 169 7.12 8.44 -28.07
N ASN A 170 8.18 8.42 -28.89
CA ASN A 170 9.10 7.30 -29.02
C ASN A 170 10.38 7.48 -28.18
N ALA A 171 11.16 6.41 -28.00
CA ALA A 171 12.36 6.43 -27.18
C ALA A 171 13.47 7.34 -27.74
N THR A 172 13.72 7.32 -29.05
CA THR A 172 14.77 8.14 -29.69
C THR A 172 14.54 9.63 -29.48
N THR A 173 13.29 10.09 -29.65
CA THR A 173 12.90 11.49 -29.44
C THR A 173 13.10 11.88 -27.98
N LEU A 174 12.64 11.04 -27.04
CA LEU A 174 12.81 11.31 -25.62
C LEU A 174 14.29 11.34 -25.21
N GLU A 175 15.07 10.35 -25.61
CA GLU A 175 16.51 10.26 -25.36
C GLU A 175 17.25 11.49 -25.88
N THR A 176 16.91 11.93 -27.10
CA THR A 176 17.49 13.14 -27.70
C THR A 176 17.22 14.37 -26.84
N TRP A 177 15.98 14.59 -26.42
CA TRP A 177 15.62 15.76 -25.62
C TRP A 177 16.17 15.70 -24.19
N LEU A 178 16.21 14.52 -23.57
CA LEU A 178 16.84 14.35 -22.26
C LEU A 178 18.33 14.68 -22.34
N ASN A 179 19.06 14.10 -23.29
CA ASN A 179 20.49 14.35 -23.45
C ASN A 179 20.79 15.83 -23.76
N LYS A 180 19.96 16.49 -24.59
CA LYS A 180 20.08 17.94 -24.82
C LYS A 180 19.88 18.72 -23.52
N ALA A 181 18.75 18.53 -22.83
CA ALA A 181 18.44 19.30 -21.62
C ALA A 181 19.53 19.16 -20.57
N ILE A 182 20.06 17.95 -20.43
CA ILE A 182 21.11 17.58 -19.50
C ILE A 182 22.44 18.31 -19.78
N GLN A 183 22.82 18.49 -21.05
CA GLN A 183 24.05 19.23 -21.42
C GLN A 183 24.02 20.70 -20.98
N ASP A 184 22.84 21.27 -20.75
CA ASP A 184 22.68 22.66 -20.30
C ASP A 184 22.55 22.81 -18.78
N ILE A 185 22.43 21.71 -18.03
CA ILE A 185 22.39 21.75 -16.56
C ILE A 185 23.84 21.82 -16.05
N ARG A 186 24.21 22.93 -15.41
CA ARG A 186 25.58 23.17 -14.93
C ARG A 186 25.87 22.63 -13.53
N ALA A 187 24.86 22.58 -12.68
CA ALA A 187 25.01 22.11 -11.30
C ALA A 187 23.70 21.54 -10.71
N LEU A 188 23.82 20.61 -9.76
CA LEU A 188 22.72 19.98 -9.03
C LEU A 188 22.91 20.09 -7.51
N GLY A 189 21.80 20.08 -6.77
CA GLY A 189 21.81 20.10 -5.31
C GLY A 189 21.78 21.50 -4.68
N ALA A 190 22.21 21.59 -3.43
CA ALA A 190 22.27 22.84 -2.67
C ALA A 190 23.55 23.63 -2.95
N PHE A 191 23.55 24.93 -2.64
CA PHE A 191 24.72 25.82 -2.74
C PHE A 191 25.34 25.97 -4.15
N LYS A 192 24.53 25.77 -5.21
CA LYS A 192 24.94 25.91 -6.61
C LYS A 192 25.61 27.26 -6.93
N THR A 193 25.13 28.35 -6.32
CA THR A 193 25.65 29.71 -6.54
C THR A 193 27.05 29.95 -5.98
N VAL A 194 27.53 29.09 -5.08
CA VAL A 194 28.89 29.15 -4.51
C VAL A 194 29.78 28.00 -4.98
N GLY A 195 29.40 27.35 -6.10
CA GLY A 195 30.23 26.35 -6.79
C GLY A 195 29.99 24.90 -6.40
N PHE A 196 28.97 24.58 -5.59
CA PHE A 196 28.68 23.19 -5.21
C PHE A 196 27.92 22.45 -6.30
N GLY A 197 28.17 21.14 -6.41
CA GLY A 197 27.37 20.24 -7.23
C GLY A 197 27.55 20.44 -8.72
N GLN A 198 28.71 20.94 -9.15
CA GLN A 198 29.05 21.07 -10.55
C GLN A 198 28.93 19.71 -11.25
N ILE A 199 28.24 19.70 -12.39
CA ILE A 199 28.12 18.51 -13.23
C ILE A 199 29.35 18.42 -14.12
N ALA A 200 30.03 17.27 -14.09
CA ALA A 200 31.11 16.94 -15.02
C ALA A 200 30.60 16.21 -16.26
N ASP A 201 29.69 15.25 -16.07
CA ASP A 201 29.12 14.43 -17.13
C ASP A 201 27.76 13.89 -16.71
N ILE A 202 26.82 13.76 -17.64
CA ILE A 202 25.57 13.05 -17.42
C ILE A 202 25.22 12.31 -18.70
N LYS A 203 24.83 11.04 -18.55
CA LYS A 203 24.42 10.18 -19.65
C LYS A 203 23.06 9.57 -19.34
N VAL A 204 22.22 9.49 -20.37
CA VAL A 204 20.98 8.73 -20.33
C VAL A 204 21.05 7.67 -21.41
N LYS A 205 20.83 6.41 -21.01
CA LYS A 205 20.84 5.26 -21.91
C LYS A 205 19.50 4.56 -21.88
N PHE A 206 18.98 4.22 -23.05
CA PHE A 206 17.75 3.46 -23.22
C PHE A 206 18.07 2.03 -23.63
N ASP A 207 17.67 1.07 -22.80
CA ASP A 207 17.81 -0.35 -23.07
C ASP A 207 16.43 -0.98 -23.30
N GLU A 208 16.14 -1.38 -24.54
CA GLU A 208 14.86 -1.99 -24.90
C GLU A 208 14.64 -3.29 -24.12
N ILE A 209 13.52 -3.37 -23.41
CA ILE A 209 13.08 -4.56 -22.69
C ILE A 209 12.44 -5.48 -23.73
N LYS A 210 13.26 -6.39 -24.27
CA LYS A 210 12.75 -7.40 -25.22
C LYS A 210 11.70 -8.28 -24.52
N PRO A 211 10.54 -8.53 -25.15
CA PRO A 211 9.58 -9.50 -24.64
C PRO A 211 10.24 -10.88 -24.54
N ALA A 212 9.87 -11.65 -23.51
CA ALA A 212 10.47 -12.94 -23.18
C ALA A 212 10.38 -14.01 -24.30
N SER A 213 9.67 -13.74 -25.40
CA SER A 213 9.60 -14.58 -26.59
C SER A 213 10.90 -14.65 -27.41
N ASP A 214 11.82 -13.70 -27.25
CA ASP A 214 13.06 -13.63 -28.06
C ASP A 214 14.35 -14.09 -27.34
N ARG A 215 14.25 -14.58 -26.09
CA ARG A 215 15.40 -15.18 -25.38
C ARG A 215 15.51 -16.67 -25.65
N GLN A 216 15.75 -17.05 -26.91
CA GLN A 216 16.43 -18.30 -27.23
C GLN A 216 17.93 -18.02 -27.27
N THR A 217 18.58 -17.91 -26.11
CA THR A 217 20.04 -18.13 -26.00
C THR A 217 20.46 -18.20 -24.53
N SER A 218 20.81 -19.43 -24.12
CA SER A 218 21.85 -19.76 -23.13
C SER A 218 21.95 -18.87 -21.89
N THR A 219 20.95 -18.97 -21.03
CA THR A 219 21.23 -19.25 -19.62
C THR A 219 20.17 -20.25 -19.22
N GLN A 220 20.59 -21.41 -18.74
CA GLN A 220 19.70 -22.45 -18.21
C GLN A 220 18.92 -21.88 -17.01
N LEU A 221 17.88 -21.09 -17.29
CA LEU A 221 16.66 -21.10 -16.51
C LEU A 221 16.12 -22.51 -16.69
N SER A 222 16.57 -23.35 -15.77
CA SER A 222 16.12 -24.70 -15.58
C SER A 222 14.60 -24.71 -15.67
N THR A 223 14.10 -25.18 -16.81
CA THR A 223 12.69 -25.49 -17.09
C THR A 223 12.19 -26.65 -16.21
N THR A 224 12.95 -27.05 -15.19
CA THR A 224 12.64 -28.13 -14.27
C THR A 224 11.75 -27.74 -13.10
N ASN A 225 11.16 -26.54 -13.05
CA ASN A 225 10.17 -26.19 -12.01
C ASN A 225 9.02 -25.27 -12.48
N LEU A 226 8.65 -25.29 -13.76
CA LEU A 226 7.28 -24.90 -14.13
C LEU A 226 6.37 -26.06 -13.74
N SER A 227 5.98 -26.14 -12.47
CA SER A 227 4.90 -27.05 -12.10
C SER A 227 3.64 -26.53 -12.79
N THR A 228 3.24 -27.23 -13.84
CA THR A 228 2.03 -27.04 -14.63
C THR A 228 0.74 -27.05 -13.79
N THR A 229 0.84 -27.38 -12.50
CA THR A 229 -0.23 -27.40 -11.51
C THR A 229 -0.80 -26.02 -11.14
N HIS A 230 -0.05 -24.92 -11.22
CA HIS A 230 -0.57 -23.59 -10.83
C HIS A 230 -1.25 -22.80 -11.97
N LEU A 231 -1.22 -23.31 -13.20
CA LEU A 231 -1.70 -22.62 -14.41
C LEU A 231 -3.18 -22.91 -14.74
N SER A 232 -3.91 -23.61 -13.87
CA SER A 232 -5.25 -24.12 -14.18
C SER A 232 -6.28 -23.92 -13.05
N THR A 233 -6.27 -22.76 -12.40
CA THR A 233 -7.29 -22.48 -11.37
C THR A 233 -8.54 -21.82 -11.91
N THR A 234 -9.66 -22.37 -11.45
CA THR A 234 -10.98 -21.77 -11.39
C THR A 234 -10.97 -20.77 -10.23
N LEU A 235 -10.91 -19.47 -10.54
CA LEU A 235 -10.85 -18.42 -9.53
C LEU A 235 -12.10 -18.35 -8.65
N SER A 236 -13.19 -19.03 -9.00
CA SER A 236 -14.38 -19.21 -8.17
C SER A 236 -14.25 -20.29 -7.11
N GLU A 237 -13.34 -21.24 -7.28
CA GLU A 237 -13.15 -22.38 -6.36
C GLU A 237 -11.86 -22.24 -5.52
N GLN A 238 -10.84 -21.62 -6.10
CA GLN A 238 -9.55 -21.40 -5.46
C GLN A 238 -9.08 -19.97 -5.68
N ALA A 239 -8.70 -19.30 -4.59
CA ALA A 239 -8.12 -17.96 -4.69
C ALA A 239 -6.66 -18.06 -5.16
N LEU A 240 -6.28 -17.22 -6.11
CA LEU A 240 -4.90 -17.07 -6.56
C LEU A 240 -4.17 -16.13 -5.60
N THR A 241 -3.31 -16.68 -4.77
CA THR A 241 -2.45 -15.92 -3.86
C THR A 241 -1.20 -15.45 -4.57
N VAL A 242 -0.83 -14.19 -4.36
CA VAL A 242 0.32 -13.56 -5.03
C VAL A 242 1.16 -12.79 -4.02
N ALA A 243 2.46 -13.04 -4.03
CA ALA A 243 3.44 -12.26 -3.26
C ALA A 243 4.15 -11.25 -4.18
N PHE A 244 4.03 -9.96 -3.88
CA PHE A 244 4.69 -8.88 -4.59
C PHE A 244 5.97 -8.43 -3.90
N SER A 245 7.00 -8.13 -4.69
CA SER A 245 8.12 -7.28 -4.29
C SER A 245 8.03 -5.92 -4.98
N ALA A 246 8.40 -4.86 -4.28
CA ALA A 246 8.54 -3.53 -4.86
C ALA A 246 9.99 -3.23 -5.23
N ASP A 247 10.21 -2.55 -6.36
CA ASP A 247 11.56 -2.11 -6.80
C ASP A 247 12.13 -0.94 -5.98
N ARG A 248 11.27 -0.25 -5.22
CA ARG A 248 11.59 0.91 -4.39
C ARG A 248 10.59 1.01 -3.22
N PRO A 249 10.86 1.86 -2.21
CA PRO A 249 9.93 2.09 -1.11
C PRO A 249 8.53 2.51 -1.60
N LEU A 250 7.50 2.16 -0.83
CA LEU A 250 6.10 2.42 -1.17
C LEU A 250 5.55 3.59 -0.35
N CYS A 251 4.68 4.38 -0.97
CA CYS A 251 3.80 5.29 -0.25
C CYS A 251 2.39 5.26 -0.83
N PHE A 252 1.44 4.73 -0.06
CA PHE A 252 0.01 4.84 -0.25
C PHE A 252 -0.52 5.85 0.76
N ALA A 253 -0.54 7.11 0.32
CA ALA A 253 -0.80 8.24 1.21
C ALA A 253 -2.19 8.17 1.83
N GLN A 254 -2.24 8.23 3.17
CA GLN A 254 -3.48 8.38 3.92
C GLN A 254 -4.04 9.81 3.80
N PRO A 255 -5.34 10.02 4.08
CA PRO A 255 -5.92 11.36 4.18
C PRO A 255 -5.13 12.23 5.18
N ARG A 256 -4.89 13.49 4.81
CA ARG A 256 -4.14 14.45 5.64
C ARG A 256 -4.88 15.77 5.81
N SER A 257 -4.59 16.45 6.92
CA SER A 257 -4.97 17.86 7.10
C SER A 257 -4.25 18.76 6.08
N LYS A 258 -4.91 19.85 5.69
CA LYS A 258 -4.31 20.91 4.85
C LYS A 258 -3.07 21.54 5.47
N THR A 259 -2.96 21.54 6.80
CA THR A 259 -1.84 22.12 7.55
C THR A 259 -0.63 21.20 7.69
N ASN A 260 -0.75 19.91 7.33
CA ASN A 260 0.34 18.95 7.45
C ASN A 260 0.99 18.72 6.09
N ASN A 261 2.26 19.10 5.92
CA ASN A 261 3.03 18.87 4.69
C ASN A 261 3.66 17.47 4.58
N THR A 262 3.30 16.57 5.48
CA THR A 262 3.75 15.17 5.48
C THR A 262 2.66 14.25 4.94
N PHE A 263 3.02 13.41 3.99
CA PHE A 263 2.22 12.26 3.59
C PHE A 263 2.61 11.06 4.45
N THR A 264 1.67 10.55 5.24
CA THR A 264 1.82 9.28 5.97
C THR A 264 1.32 8.13 5.09
N THR A 265 1.96 6.98 5.19
CA THR A 265 1.61 5.81 4.35
C THR A 265 0.95 4.71 5.17
N SER A 266 0.04 3.97 4.54
CA SER A 266 -0.34 2.64 5.03
C SER A 266 0.78 1.62 4.79
N ASP A 267 0.79 0.55 5.58
CA ASP A 267 1.74 -0.56 5.39
C ASP A 267 1.29 -1.53 4.29
N ASP A 268 -0.01 -1.62 4.07
CA ASP A 268 -0.64 -2.44 3.04
C ASP A 268 -0.75 -1.72 1.68
N ILE A 269 -0.87 -2.52 0.63
CA ILE A 269 -1.20 -2.05 -0.72
C ILE A 269 -2.71 -2.25 -0.94
N PRO A 270 -3.49 -1.17 -1.10
CA PRO A 270 -4.93 -1.29 -1.31
C PRO A 270 -5.29 -2.08 -2.56
N GLY A 271 -6.33 -2.91 -2.47
CA GLY A 271 -6.76 -3.79 -3.56
C GLY A 271 -7.21 -3.02 -4.82
N ASN A 272 -7.93 -1.90 -4.62
CA ASN A 272 -8.24 -0.96 -5.71
C ASN A 272 -6.99 -0.36 -6.37
N ALA A 273 -5.90 -0.14 -5.65
CA ALA A 273 -4.66 0.36 -6.23
C ALA A 273 -4.00 -0.71 -7.12
N ILE A 274 -4.07 -1.98 -6.73
CA ILE A 274 -3.61 -3.10 -7.56
C ILE A 274 -4.48 -3.21 -8.82
N LYS A 275 -5.82 -3.17 -8.70
CA LYS A 275 -6.72 -3.11 -9.86
C LYS A 275 -6.42 -1.92 -10.76
N ALA A 276 -6.17 -0.74 -10.20
CA ALA A 276 -5.81 0.44 -10.98
C ALA A 276 -4.49 0.25 -11.73
N CYS A 277 -3.49 -0.41 -11.14
CA CYS A 277 -2.24 -0.72 -11.84
C CYS A 277 -2.45 -1.73 -12.98
N ILE A 278 -3.31 -2.75 -12.77
CA ILE A 278 -3.70 -3.71 -13.82
C ILE A 278 -4.41 -2.97 -14.95
N ALA A 279 -5.43 -2.17 -14.64
CA ALA A 279 -6.20 -1.41 -15.63
C ALA A 279 -5.33 -0.44 -16.44
N ASN A 280 -4.31 0.16 -15.80
CA ASN A 280 -3.36 1.05 -16.45
C ASN A 280 -2.25 0.33 -17.24
N SER A 281 -2.08 -0.97 -17.07
CA SER A 281 -1.12 -1.74 -17.86
C SER A 281 -1.51 -1.72 -19.35
N THR A 282 -0.52 -1.75 -20.24
CA THR A 282 -0.79 -1.82 -21.69
C THR A 282 -1.30 -3.19 -22.08
N ASP A 283 -0.80 -4.25 -21.45
CA ASP A 283 -1.30 -5.60 -21.67
C ASP A 283 -2.81 -5.67 -21.45
N PHE A 284 -3.31 -5.14 -20.33
CA PHE A 284 -4.75 -5.07 -20.09
C PHE A 284 -5.45 -4.18 -21.12
N ARG A 285 -4.92 -2.99 -21.43
CA ARG A 285 -5.56 -2.07 -22.39
C ARG A 285 -5.64 -2.61 -23.81
N GLN A 286 -4.71 -3.48 -24.21
CA GLN A 286 -4.66 -4.10 -25.54
C GLN A 286 -5.51 -5.38 -25.65
N LEU A 287 -6.02 -5.93 -24.53
CA LEU A 287 -6.97 -7.02 -24.60
C LEU A 287 -8.22 -6.59 -25.36
N VAL A 288 -8.69 -7.48 -26.24
CA VAL A 288 -10.00 -7.36 -26.90
C VAL A 288 -11.11 -7.28 -25.86
N SER A 289 -12.18 -6.54 -26.17
CA SER A 289 -13.24 -6.21 -25.20
C SER A 289 -13.98 -7.43 -24.65
N ASP A 290 -14.06 -8.50 -25.43
CA ASP A 290 -14.67 -9.79 -25.08
C ASP A 290 -13.70 -10.75 -24.37
N HIS A 291 -12.47 -10.33 -24.09
CA HIS A 291 -11.54 -11.15 -23.33
C HIS A 291 -12.10 -11.37 -21.90
N PRO A 292 -12.08 -12.59 -21.33
CA PRO A 292 -12.66 -12.86 -20.01
C PRO A 292 -12.17 -11.93 -18.90
N LEU A 293 -10.87 -11.61 -18.87
CA LEU A 293 -10.30 -10.65 -17.91
C LEU A 293 -10.89 -9.23 -18.02
N LYS A 294 -11.39 -8.81 -19.19
CA LYS A 294 -12.09 -7.53 -19.38
C LYS A 294 -13.53 -7.59 -18.89
N ILE A 295 -14.25 -8.65 -19.30
CA ILE A 295 -15.66 -8.86 -18.95
C ILE A 295 -15.84 -8.91 -17.44
N TYR A 296 -15.04 -9.75 -16.76
CA TYR A 296 -15.19 -10.00 -15.32
C TYR A 296 -14.28 -9.10 -14.46
N PHE A 297 -13.70 -8.03 -15.00
CA PHE A 297 -12.75 -7.18 -14.26
C PHE A 297 -13.39 -6.48 -13.07
N ASP A 298 -14.64 -6.02 -13.23
CA ASP A 298 -15.36 -5.34 -12.16
C ASP A 298 -15.73 -6.31 -11.03
N GLU A 299 -16.03 -7.57 -11.36
CA GLU A 299 -16.32 -8.66 -10.42
C GLU A 299 -15.08 -9.24 -9.73
N LEU A 300 -13.91 -9.14 -10.38
CA LEU A 300 -12.64 -9.63 -9.82
C LEU A 300 -12.36 -8.99 -8.47
N VAL A 301 -12.30 -9.83 -7.44
CA VAL A 301 -11.98 -9.43 -6.07
C VAL A 301 -10.47 -9.42 -5.92
N VAL A 302 -9.94 -8.30 -5.45
CA VAL A 302 -8.52 -8.13 -5.15
C VAL A 302 -8.39 -7.69 -3.70
N LYS A 303 -7.93 -8.59 -2.84
CA LYS A 303 -7.72 -8.30 -1.42
C LYS A 303 -6.61 -7.26 -1.23
N HIS A 304 -6.61 -6.55 -0.12
CA HIS A 304 -5.46 -5.70 0.24
C HIS A 304 -4.22 -6.59 0.38
N ALA A 305 -3.09 -6.16 -0.21
CA ALA A 305 -1.84 -6.88 -0.07
C ALA A 305 -1.18 -6.49 1.26
N LEU A 306 -1.01 -7.47 2.14
CA LEU A 306 -0.50 -7.24 3.50
C LEU A 306 1.00 -7.55 3.56
N PRO A 307 1.77 -6.77 4.32
CA PRO A 307 3.21 -6.94 4.41
C PRO A 307 3.57 -8.23 5.15
N VAL A 308 4.59 -8.92 4.67
CA VAL A 308 5.22 -10.08 5.32
C VAL A 308 6.74 -9.94 5.22
N PRO A 309 7.50 -10.56 6.15
CA PRO A 309 8.95 -10.63 6.01
C PRO A 309 9.32 -11.32 4.70
N SER A 310 10.33 -10.80 4.01
CA SER A 310 10.88 -11.48 2.84
C SER A 310 11.56 -12.78 3.27
N VAL A 311 11.05 -13.93 2.82
CA VAL A 311 11.67 -15.25 3.00
C VAL A 311 12.22 -15.74 1.67
N ASN A 312 13.39 -16.38 1.71
CA ASN A 312 14.06 -16.93 0.53
C ASN A 312 13.09 -17.80 -0.30
N ASN A 313 12.67 -17.25 -1.44
CA ASN A 313 11.82 -17.83 -2.49
C ASN A 313 10.28 -17.77 -2.32
N GLY A 314 9.74 -17.08 -1.30
CA GLY A 314 8.30 -16.75 -1.21
C GLY A 314 7.31 -17.93 -1.11
N LYS A 315 7.80 -19.19 -1.05
CA LYS A 315 6.97 -20.39 -0.91
C LYS A 315 6.39 -20.49 0.50
N GLY A 316 5.09 -20.77 0.61
CA GLY A 316 4.41 -20.96 1.90
C GLY A 316 4.14 -19.67 2.67
N LEU A 317 4.17 -18.51 2.00
CA LEU A 317 3.79 -17.25 2.61
C LEU A 317 2.27 -17.19 2.85
N THR A 318 1.88 -17.27 4.11
CA THR A 318 0.48 -17.08 4.52
C THR A 318 0.18 -15.59 4.64
N ARG A 319 -0.93 -15.15 4.03
CA ARG A 319 -1.42 -13.78 4.22
C ARG A 319 -1.81 -13.58 5.70
N PRO A 320 -1.29 -12.54 6.38
CA PRO A 320 -1.69 -12.21 7.75
C PRO A 320 -3.19 -11.97 7.89
N GLN A 321 -3.71 -12.19 9.09
CA GLN A 321 -5.08 -11.83 9.49
C GLN A 321 -5.07 -10.73 10.56
N SER A 322 -6.19 -10.01 10.64
CA SER A 322 -6.43 -8.97 11.65
C SER A 322 -6.70 -9.61 13.02
N PRO A 323 -6.16 -9.07 14.13
CA PRO A 323 -6.53 -9.54 15.46
C PRO A 323 -8.02 -9.24 15.74
N PRO A 324 -8.76 -10.16 16.38
CA PRO A 324 -10.15 -9.89 16.73
C PRO A 324 -10.27 -8.82 17.82
N LEU A 325 -11.18 -7.86 17.64
CA LEU A 325 -11.52 -6.85 18.65
C LEU A 325 -12.18 -7.44 19.90
N SER A 326 -12.70 -8.67 19.80
CA SER A 326 -13.21 -9.42 20.94
C SER A 326 -12.13 -10.12 21.78
N LEU A 327 -10.85 -10.04 21.39
CA LEU A 327 -9.76 -10.65 22.15
C LEU A 327 -9.46 -9.86 23.41
N GLN A 328 -9.81 -10.42 24.57
CA GLN A 328 -9.51 -9.84 25.87
C GLN A 328 -8.21 -10.41 26.42
N CYS A 329 -7.42 -9.56 27.08
CA CYS A 329 -6.26 -9.93 27.89
C CYS A 329 -6.61 -9.80 29.37
N PHE A 330 -6.41 -10.88 30.13
CA PHE A 330 -6.55 -10.92 31.57
C PHE A 330 -5.17 -11.05 32.21
N ASN A 331 -4.82 -10.12 33.08
CA ASN A 331 -3.57 -10.20 33.82
C ASN A 331 -3.80 -10.93 35.14
N VAL A 332 -3.25 -12.15 35.26
CA VAL A 332 -3.36 -12.97 36.48
C VAL A 332 -1.95 -13.24 37.01
N GLY A 333 -1.57 -12.50 38.05
CA GLY A 333 -0.24 -12.58 38.64
C GLY A 333 0.85 -12.06 37.68
N LYS A 334 1.67 -12.97 37.14
CA LYS A 334 2.74 -12.66 36.16
C LYS A 334 2.47 -13.24 34.77
N LYS A 335 1.24 -13.71 34.51
CA LYS A 335 0.85 -14.33 33.25
C LYS A 335 -0.33 -13.56 32.65
N ASP A 336 -0.23 -13.28 31.36
CA ASP A 336 -1.35 -12.79 30.57
C ASP A 336 -2.13 -13.98 30.00
N ILE A 337 -3.46 -13.89 30.08
CA ILE A 337 -4.39 -14.92 29.58
C ILE A 337 -5.28 -14.26 28.53
N PHE A 338 -5.24 -14.77 27.31
CA PHE A 338 -6.02 -14.22 26.20
C PHE A 338 -7.27 -15.04 25.94
N ILE A 339 -8.46 -14.43 25.97
CA ILE A 339 -9.76 -15.09 25.72
C ILE A 339 -10.53 -14.30 24.68
N ASN A 340 -11.15 -15.00 23.73
CA ASN A 340 -12.02 -14.38 22.73
C ASN A 340 -13.46 -14.29 23.24
N ALA A 341 -13.92 -13.07 23.56
CA ALA A 341 -15.26 -12.83 24.09
C ALA A 341 -16.39 -13.02 23.07
N ALA A 342 -16.08 -13.16 21.77
CA ALA A 342 -17.10 -13.35 20.73
C ALA A 342 -17.83 -14.71 20.84
N THR A 343 -17.34 -15.65 21.63
CA THR A 343 -18.06 -16.92 21.91
C THR A 343 -19.07 -16.84 23.04
N CYS A 344 -19.10 -15.75 23.78
CA CYS A 344 -19.95 -15.62 24.95
C CYS A 344 -21.30 -15.04 24.53
N ALA A 345 -22.35 -15.86 24.55
CA ALA A 345 -23.73 -15.39 24.35
C ALA A 345 -24.26 -14.59 25.56
N THR A 346 -23.62 -14.73 26.73
CA THR A 346 -23.96 -14.02 27.97
C THR A 346 -22.71 -13.36 28.57
N PRO A 347 -22.85 -12.39 29.49
CA PRO A 347 -21.69 -11.80 30.18
C PRO A 347 -20.88 -12.85 30.95
N HIS A 348 -19.59 -12.94 30.66
CA HIS A 348 -18.62 -13.80 31.33
C HIS A 348 -17.55 -12.96 32.02
N ALA A 349 -16.97 -13.50 33.09
CA ALA A 349 -15.81 -12.93 33.77
C ALA A 349 -14.80 -14.04 34.11
N LEU A 350 -13.54 -13.63 34.31
CA LEU A 350 -12.53 -14.50 34.85
C LEU A 350 -12.56 -14.43 36.38
N LYS A 351 -12.94 -15.54 37.04
CA LYS A 351 -13.14 -15.57 38.49
C LYS A 351 -12.40 -16.72 39.16
N SER A 352 -11.95 -16.51 40.39
CA SER A 352 -11.51 -17.54 41.33
C SER A 352 -12.48 -17.57 42.51
N SER A 353 -12.25 -18.43 43.51
CA SER A 353 -13.04 -18.43 44.75
C SER A 353 -12.92 -17.14 45.56
N ALA A 354 -11.88 -16.33 45.33
CA ALA A 354 -11.58 -15.14 46.12
C ALA A 354 -11.55 -13.82 45.32
N ASP A 355 -11.62 -13.87 43.99
CA ASP A 355 -11.30 -12.72 43.14
C ASP A 355 -11.99 -12.77 41.77
N ILE A 356 -12.26 -11.60 41.19
CA ILE A 356 -12.79 -11.42 39.84
C ILE A 356 -11.86 -10.47 39.08
N VAL A 357 -11.31 -10.95 37.97
CA VAL A 357 -10.37 -10.21 37.14
C VAL A 357 -11.09 -9.67 35.91
N ALA A 358 -10.99 -8.36 35.71
CA ALA A 358 -11.49 -7.70 34.50
C ALA A 358 -10.50 -7.90 33.34
N GLY A 359 -11.03 -8.27 32.17
CA GLY A 359 -10.26 -8.34 30.93
C GLY A 359 -10.12 -6.96 30.29
N ALA A 360 -8.96 -6.67 29.73
CA ALA A 360 -8.73 -5.50 28.89
C ALA A 360 -8.91 -5.87 27.41
N PHE A 361 -9.55 -5.01 26.62
CA PHE A 361 -9.67 -5.17 25.17
C PHE A 361 -8.43 -4.64 24.43
N PRO A 362 -8.25 -4.89 23.12
CA PRO A 362 -7.07 -4.43 22.37
C PRO A 362 -6.86 -2.92 22.37
N THR A 363 -7.92 -2.15 22.57
CA THR A 363 -7.84 -0.69 22.74
C THR A 363 -7.23 -0.28 24.08
N ASP A 364 -7.30 -1.16 25.09
CA ASP A 364 -7.01 -0.85 26.48
C ASP A 364 -5.72 -1.52 26.97
N TYR A 365 -5.36 -2.70 26.44
CA TYR A 365 -4.14 -3.40 26.85
C TYR A 365 -2.89 -2.87 26.11
N LYS A 366 -1.79 -2.72 26.86
CA LYS A 366 -0.53 -2.10 26.38
C LYS A 366 0.47 -3.10 25.79
N SER A 367 0.23 -4.39 25.92
CA SER A 367 1.13 -5.47 25.52
C SER A 367 0.63 -6.15 24.25
N ALA A 368 1.53 -6.52 23.33
CA ALA A 368 1.12 -7.35 22.20
C ALA A 368 0.68 -8.76 22.68
N PRO A 369 -0.24 -9.44 21.96
CA PRO A 369 -0.53 -10.84 22.22
C PRO A 369 0.73 -11.71 22.16
N ASP A 370 0.75 -12.78 22.95
CA ASP A 370 1.85 -13.74 22.89
C ASP A 370 1.87 -14.51 21.56
N THR A 371 3.00 -15.19 21.27
CA THR A 371 3.18 -15.92 20.01
C THR A 371 2.14 -17.02 19.80
N ALA A 372 1.69 -17.69 20.87
CA ALA A 372 0.69 -18.75 20.77
C ALA A 372 -0.68 -18.20 20.36
N THR A 373 -1.06 -17.05 20.91
CA THR A 373 -2.29 -16.33 20.61
C THR A 373 -2.24 -15.78 19.19
N SER A 374 -1.15 -15.10 18.83
CA SER A 374 -0.93 -14.63 17.46
C SER A 374 -1.02 -15.76 16.43
N THR A 375 -0.40 -16.92 16.72
CA THR A 375 -0.44 -18.10 15.84
C THR A 375 -1.86 -18.64 15.69
N ALA A 376 -2.63 -18.74 16.78
CA ALA A 376 -3.99 -19.27 16.75
C ALA A 376 -4.95 -18.43 15.89
N PHE A 377 -4.77 -17.11 15.89
CA PHE A 377 -5.55 -16.17 15.07
C PHE A 377 -4.88 -15.83 13.74
N ASN A 378 -3.77 -16.48 13.40
CA ASN A 378 -2.95 -16.18 12.22
C ASN A 378 -2.61 -14.67 12.09
N VAL A 379 -2.42 -14.01 13.23
CA VAL A 379 -2.02 -12.61 13.31
C VAL A 379 -0.51 -12.57 13.17
N ASN A 380 -0.02 -11.96 12.09
CA ASN A 380 1.40 -11.70 11.91
C ASN A 380 1.66 -10.22 12.17
N GLY A 381 2.32 -9.90 13.28
CA GLY A 381 2.66 -8.54 13.70
C GLY A 381 3.83 -7.92 12.94
N TYR A 382 4.09 -8.33 11.70
CA TYR A 382 5.19 -7.79 10.92
C TYR A 382 4.93 -6.32 10.58
N ALA A 383 5.64 -5.43 11.27
CA ALA A 383 5.66 -4.00 10.98
C ALA A 383 6.87 -3.70 10.09
N PRO A 384 6.67 -3.36 8.80
CA PRO A 384 7.79 -3.05 7.92
C PRO A 384 8.51 -1.77 8.36
N LYS A 385 9.82 -1.70 8.09
CA LYS A 385 10.62 -0.50 8.40
C LYS A 385 10.08 0.70 7.62
N ARG A 386 10.12 1.87 8.24
CA ARG A 386 9.66 3.13 7.63
C ARG A 386 10.77 4.18 7.66
N HIS A 387 10.77 5.07 6.68
CA HIS A 387 11.65 6.25 6.69
C HIS A 387 10.97 7.45 6.05
N LEU A 388 11.46 8.65 6.39
CA LEU A 388 10.95 9.91 5.90
C LEU A 388 11.82 10.42 4.75
N SER A 389 11.22 10.65 3.59
CA SER A 389 11.84 11.34 2.45
C SER A 389 11.34 12.78 2.37
N VAL A 390 12.24 13.76 2.38
CA VAL A 390 11.86 15.19 2.27
C VAL A 390 12.22 15.70 0.90
N HIS A 391 11.26 16.40 0.31
CA HIS A 391 11.36 17.02 -0.99
C HIS A 391 11.16 18.53 -0.83
N THR A 392 11.94 19.30 -1.57
CA THR A 392 11.82 20.75 -1.63
C THR A 392 11.63 21.16 -3.07
N ALA A 393 10.61 21.96 -3.35
CA ALA A 393 10.44 22.52 -4.68
C ALA A 393 11.57 23.52 -4.97
N VAL A 394 12.04 23.52 -6.21
CA VAL A 394 13.08 24.44 -6.68
C VAL A 394 12.43 25.56 -7.47
N ASP A 395 12.80 26.79 -7.18
CA ASP A 395 12.36 27.95 -7.91
C ASP A 395 13.08 28.00 -9.27
N ALA A 396 12.33 28.09 -10.36
CA ALA A 396 12.89 28.02 -11.71
C ALA A 396 13.76 29.23 -12.07
N ASN A 397 13.54 30.39 -11.44
CA ASN A 397 14.26 31.63 -11.75
C ASN A 397 15.52 31.76 -10.90
N THR A 398 15.42 31.46 -9.61
CA THR A 398 16.53 31.64 -8.65
C THR A 398 17.34 30.36 -8.43
N LEU A 399 16.85 29.22 -8.94
CA LEU A 399 17.42 27.88 -8.73
C LEU A 399 17.59 27.49 -7.25
N SER A 400 16.87 28.19 -6.36
CA SER A 400 16.88 28.04 -4.90
C SER A 400 15.64 27.30 -4.40
N ALA A 401 15.58 26.94 -3.11
CA ALA A 401 14.40 26.31 -2.53
C ALA A 401 13.22 27.30 -2.47
N GLN A 402 12.04 26.91 -2.96
CA GLN A 402 10.84 27.73 -2.86
C GLN A 402 10.34 27.80 -1.41
N ASN A 403 10.01 29.01 -0.95
CA ASN A 403 9.44 29.25 0.35
C ASN A 403 8.14 28.44 0.54
N SER A 404 8.01 27.79 1.70
CA SER A 404 6.83 27.00 2.10
C SER A 404 6.48 25.81 1.18
N GLN A 405 7.38 25.40 0.28
CA GLN A 405 7.20 24.25 -0.62
C GLN A 405 8.04 23.03 -0.21
N LEU A 406 8.22 22.85 1.10
CA LEU A 406 8.80 21.65 1.68
C LEU A 406 7.68 20.65 1.98
N HIS A 407 7.79 19.45 1.42
CA HIS A 407 6.90 18.34 1.73
C HIS A 407 7.68 17.09 2.06
N ALA A 408 7.16 16.32 3.00
CA ALA A 408 7.75 15.06 3.43
C ALA A 408 6.83 13.90 3.04
N ILE A 409 7.41 12.76 2.71
CA ILE A 409 6.71 11.53 2.38
C ILE A 409 7.31 10.44 3.25
N GLU A 410 6.49 9.92 4.16
CA GLU A 410 6.79 8.66 4.84
C GLU A 410 6.63 7.52 3.83
N VAL A 411 7.62 6.65 3.78
CA VAL A 411 7.63 5.48 2.89
C VAL A 411 7.89 4.21 3.68
N VAL A 412 7.28 3.12 3.21
CA VAL A 412 7.54 1.75 3.68
C VAL A 412 8.73 1.18 2.93
N ASP A 413 9.72 0.68 3.65
CA ASP A 413 10.92 0.07 3.07
C ASP A 413 10.59 -1.27 2.38
N ASN A 414 11.27 -1.51 1.25
CA ASN A 414 11.03 -2.64 0.37
C ASN A 414 12.10 -3.74 0.47
N THR A 415 13.21 -3.52 1.17
CA THR A 415 14.35 -4.46 1.18
C THR A 415 14.01 -5.82 1.83
N ASP A 416 13.33 -5.79 2.98
CA ASP A 416 13.01 -7.01 3.77
C ASP A 416 11.51 -7.34 3.75
N THR A 417 10.74 -6.75 2.83
CA THR A 417 9.27 -6.80 2.84
C THR A 417 8.73 -7.32 1.51
N GLN A 418 7.80 -8.26 1.59
CA GLN A 418 6.92 -8.64 0.49
C GLN A 418 5.46 -8.34 0.85
N TRP A 419 4.59 -8.21 -0.14
CA TRP A 419 3.17 -7.97 0.07
C TRP A 419 2.32 -9.09 -0.51
N VAL A 420 1.57 -9.78 0.34
CA VAL A 420 0.75 -10.94 -0.07
C VAL A 420 -0.71 -10.54 -0.21
N THR A 421 -1.27 -10.80 -1.39
CA THR A 421 -2.69 -10.60 -1.71
C THR A 421 -3.30 -11.90 -2.25
N ALA A 422 -4.62 -11.90 -2.44
CA ALA A 422 -5.31 -12.93 -3.20
C ALA A 422 -6.29 -12.33 -4.20
N PHE A 423 -6.44 -13.02 -5.32
CA PHE A 423 -7.38 -12.73 -6.40
C PHE A 423 -8.44 -13.84 -6.46
N SER A 424 -9.70 -13.45 -6.61
CA SER A 424 -10.84 -14.37 -6.62
C SER A 424 -11.98 -13.84 -7.49
N LEU A 425 -12.84 -14.74 -7.99
CA LEU A 425 -14.12 -14.39 -8.61
C LEU A 425 -15.28 -14.94 -7.79
N PRO A 426 -16.29 -14.14 -7.39
CA PRO A 426 -17.46 -14.65 -6.67
C PRO A 426 -17.98 -15.99 -7.25
N PRO A 427 -18.35 -16.99 -6.42
CA PRO A 427 -18.88 -18.25 -6.95
C PRO A 427 -20.15 -18.09 -7.79
N THR A 428 -20.85 -16.97 -7.62
CA THR A 428 -22.04 -16.57 -8.37
C THR A 428 -21.74 -15.91 -9.72
N THR A 429 -20.48 -15.66 -10.05
CA THR A 429 -20.09 -15.08 -11.35
C THR A 429 -20.42 -16.07 -12.46
N ALA A 430 -21.07 -15.59 -13.53
CA ALA A 430 -21.54 -16.41 -14.65
C ALA A 430 -20.42 -16.91 -15.60
N ALA A 431 -19.16 -16.90 -15.16
CA ALA A 431 -18.01 -17.29 -15.96
C ALA A 431 -17.85 -18.82 -16.00
N THR A 432 -17.76 -19.36 -17.22
CA THR A 432 -17.45 -20.78 -17.43
C THR A 432 -16.04 -21.12 -16.93
N HIS A 433 -15.78 -22.40 -16.64
CA HIS A 433 -14.47 -22.87 -16.20
C HIS A 433 -13.35 -22.52 -17.20
N ALA A 434 -13.66 -22.54 -18.51
CA ALA A 434 -12.72 -22.18 -19.56
C ALA A 434 -12.37 -20.68 -19.53
N GLU A 435 -13.37 -19.80 -19.39
CA GLU A 435 -13.17 -18.36 -19.27
C GLU A 435 -12.38 -17.99 -18.01
N GLN A 436 -12.70 -18.61 -16.87
CA GLN A 436 -11.97 -18.40 -15.63
C GLN A 436 -10.49 -18.81 -15.76
N ARG A 437 -10.22 -19.94 -16.41
CA ARG A 437 -8.85 -20.39 -16.68
C ARG A 437 -8.10 -19.41 -17.58
N GLN A 438 -8.73 -18.95 -18.67
CA GLN A 438 -8.14 -17.95 -19.56
C GLN A 438 -7.85 -16.62 -18.85
N LEU A 439 -8.79 -16.18 -18.01
CA LEU A 439 -8.62 -15.00 -17.16
C LEU A 439 -7.43 -15.17 -16.22
N SER A 440 -7.37 -16.29 -15.48
CA SER A 440 -6.28 -16.58 -14.53
C SER A 440 -4.91 -16.58 -15.22
N LEU A 441 -4.79 -17.23 -16.39
CA LEU A 441 -3.57 -17.26 -17.18
C LEU A 441 -3.12 -15.87 -17.63
N THR A 442 -4.07 -15.07 -18.12
CA THR A 442 -3.79 -13.70 -18.59
C THR A 442 -3.38 -12.79 -17.44
N LEU A 443 -4.09 -12.90 -16.31
CA LEU A 443 -3.78 -12.16 -15.08
C LEU A 443 -2.37 -12.51 -14.59
N GLN A 444 -2.03 -13.79 -14.44
CA GLN A 444 -0.69 -14.20 -14.00
C GLN A 444 0.41 -13.69 -14.95
N THR A 445 0.17 -13.71 -16.26
CA THR A 445 1.11 -13.19 -17.26
C THR A 445 1.37 -11.69 -17.06
N LEU A 446 0.31 -10.91 -16.86
CA LEU A 446 0.38 -9.48 -16.60
C LEU A 446 1.12 -9.19 -15.28
N LEU A 447 0.79 -9.93 -14.21
CA LEU A 447 1.41 -9.78 -12.90
C LEU A 447 2.92 -10.10 -12.91
N ARG A 448 3.37 -11.07 -13.72
CA ARG A 448 4.79 -11.41 -13.91
C ARG A 448 5.57 -10.32 -14.66
N LYS A 449 4.95 -9.64 -15.62
CA LYS A 449 5.58 -8.48 -16.31
C LYS A 449 5.81 -7.31 -15.34
N GLY A 450 4.92 -7.19 -14.36
CA GLY A 450 4.98 -6.25 -13.25
C GLY A 450 4.01 -5.09 -13.42
N LEU A 451 3.46 -4.64 -12.30
CA LEU A 451 2.51 -3.55 -12.20
C LEU A 451 3.26 -2.25 -11.94
N LEU A 452 3.15 -1.31 -12.87
CA LEU A 452 3.88 -0.03 -12.80
C LEU A 452 3.05 1.05 -12.11
N GLN A 453 3.76 2.07 -11.62
CA GLN A 453 3.19 3.31 -11.07
C GLN A 453 2.36 3.12 -9.79
N ALA A 454 2.73 2.15 -8.96
CA ALA A 454 2.11 1.94 -7.66
C ALA A 454 2.41 3.11 -6.70
N GLY A 455 1.35 3.68 -6.11
CA GLY A 455 1.44 4.71 -5.08
C GLY A 455 2.07 6.04 -5.51
N LYS A 456 2.47 6.85 -4.52
CA LYS A 456 3.14 8.16 -4.71
C LYS A 456 4.58 8.02 -5.20
N THR A 457 5.25 6.90 -4.87
CA THR A 457 6.64 6.63 -5.27
C THR A 457 6.76 6.10 -6.69
N LYS A 458 5.62 5.78 -7.34
CA LYS A 458 5.54 5.22 -8.70
C LYS A 458 6.31 3.90 -8.84
N ALA A 459 6.29 3.10 -7.77
CA ALA A 459 6.99 1.83 -7.72
C ALA A 459 6.47 0.84 -8.76
N LYS A 460 7.34 -0.11 -9.13
CA LYS A 460 6.98 -1.33 -9.85
C LYS A 460 6.76 -2.45 -8.84
N LEU A 461 5.57 -3.06 -8.86
CA LEU A 461 5.29 -4.29 -8.13
C LEU A 461 5.51 -5.48 -9.06
N THR A 462 6.36 -6.43 -8.66
CA THR A 462 6.62 -7.64 -9.44
C THR A 462 6.13 -8.85 -8.65
N ALA A 463 5.32 -9.70 -9.29
CA ALA A 463 4.87 -10.94 -8.66
C ALA A 463 6.02 -11.94 -8.59
N MET A 464 6.43 -12.29 -7.38
CA MET A 464 7.54 -13.20 -7.10
C MET A 464 7.07 -14.64 -6.96
N HIS A 465 5.86 -14.84 -6.46
CA HIS A 465 5.29 -16.15 -6.19
C HIS A 465 3.79 -16.16 -6.47
N PHE A 466 3.30 -17.33 -6.90
CA PHE A 466 1.90 -17.63 -7.12
C PHE A 466 1.59 -18.94 -6.41
N ASP A 467 0.51 -18.94 -5.63
CA ASP A 467 -0.01 -20.15 -4.99
C ASP A 467 -1.53 -20.18 -5.13
N ASN A 468 -2.11 -21.38 -5.06
CA ASN A 468 -3.55 -21.57 -5.10
C ASN A 468 -3.98 -22.10 -3.74
N ILE A 469 -4.77 -21.29 -3.05
CA ILE A 469 -5.25 -21.65 -1.73
C ILE A 469 -6.70 -22.08 -1.88
N ALA A 470 -6.95 -23.33 -1.49
CA ALA A 470 -8.29 -23.86 -1.38
C ALA A 470 -9.07 -23.04 -0.34
N LEU A 471 -10.36 -22.85 -0.60
CA LEU A 471 -11.21 -22.12 0.32
C LEU A 471 -11.26 -22.82 1.69
N PRO A 472 -11.35 -22.06 2.79
CA PRO A 472 -11.59 -22.65 4.09
C PRO A 472 -12.89 -23.46 4.04
N SER A 473 -12.81 -24.76 4.29
CA SER A 473 -13.99 -25.62 4.35
C SER A 473 -14.79 -25.26 5.61
N LEU A 474 -16.01 -24.76 5.39
CA LEU A 474 -16.94 -24.44 6.47
C LEU A 474 -17.47 -25.68 7.20
N ASP A 475 -17.21 -26.88 6.69
CA ASP A 475 -17.56 -28.13 7.38
C ASP A 475 -16.74 -28.33 8.67
N GLN A 476 -15.53 -27.77 8.71
CA GLN A 476 -14.69 -27.79 9.92
C GLN A 476 -15.20 -26.85 11.03
N HIS A 477 -16.12 -25.92 10.71
CA HIS A 477 -16.63 -24.93 11.65
C HIS A 477 -17.85 -25.42 12.45
N GLY A 478 -18.35 -26.64 12.18
CA GLY A 478 -19.43 -27.23 12.98
C GLY A 478 -20.71 -26.41 12.99
N LEU A 479 -21.05 -25.75 11.88
CA LEU A 479 -22.33 -25.04 11.71
C LEU A 479 -23.48 -26.05 11.88
N GLN A 480 -24.29 -25.85 12.92
CA GLN A 480 -25.43 -26.68 13.28
C GLN A 480 -26.64 -25.77 13.57
N PRO A 481 -27.88 -26.25 13.40
CA PRO A 481 -29.08 -25.55 13.86
C PRO A 481 -28.95 -25.16 15.34
N ASP A 482 -29.42 -23.95 15.68
CA ASP A 482 -29.27 -23.32 17.01
C ASP A 482 -27.82 -23.11 17.49
N GLY A 483 -26.82 -23.46 16.67
CA GLY A 483 -25.40 -23.29 16.96
C GLY A 483 -24.95 -21.83 16.90
N LEU A 484 -23.77 -21.58 17.47
CA LEU A 484 -23.09 -20.29 17.43
C LEU A 484 -21.99 -20.30 16.37
N PHE A 485 -21.87 -19.22 15.60
CA PHE A 485 -20.68 -18.96 14.79
C PHE A 485 -20.28 -17.47 14.85
N VAL A 486 -19.02 -17.18 14.51
CA VAL A 486 -18.47 -15.82 14.56
C VAL A 486 -17.88 -15.43 13.21
N ILE A 487 -18.26 -14.26 12.71
CA ILE A 487 -17.62 -13.60 11.57
C ILE A 487 -16.66 -12.54 12.12
N LYS A 488 -15.44 -12.48 11.58
CA LYS A 488 -14.47 -11.41 11.82
C LYS A 488 -14.17 -10.69 10.51
N LEU A 489 -14.17 -9.36 10.55
CA LEU A 489 -13.68 -8.54 9.43
C LEU A 489 -12.14 -8.62 9.35
N GLU A 490 -11.61 -9.01 8.21
CA GLU A 490 -10.17 -8.98 7.91
C GLU A 490 -9.74 -7.66 7.27
N SER A 491 -10.69 -6.92 6.67
CA SER A 491 -10.50 -5.56 6.17
C SER A 491 -11.70 -4.68 6.54
N ASP A 492 -11.53 -3.35 6.46
CA ASP A 492 -12.61 -2.42 6.77
C ASP A 492 -13.82 -2.63 5.85
N ALA A 493 -15.03 -2.35 6.35
CA ALA A 493 -16.27 -2.58 5.61
C ALA A 493 -17.23 -1.40 5.67
N GLN A 494 -17.82 -1.04 4.53
CA GLN A 494 -18.94 -0.09 4.47
C GLN A 494 -20.27 -0.85 4.60
N LEU A 495 -20.64 -1.19 5.84
CA LEU A 495 -21.84 -1.98 6.15
C LEU A 495 -23.14 -1.16 6.23
N PHE A 496 -23.05 0.16 6.16
CA PHE A 496 -24.21 1.06 6.12
C PHE A 496 -23.86 2.37 5.42
N THR A 497 -24.87 3.07 4.92
CA THR A 497 -24.75 4.40 4.28
C THR A 497 -24.95 5.52 5.28
N HIS A 498 -24.58 6.74 4.89
CA HIS A 498 -24.86 7.94 5.69
C HIS A 498 -26.37 8.16 5.87
N GLU A 499 -27.18 7.87 4.85
CA GLU A 499 -28.63 7.97 4.90
C GLU A 499 -29.24 6.99 5.93
N GLN A 500 -28.81 5.72 5.92
CA GLN A 500 -29.21 4.74 6.92
C GLN A 500 -28.81 5.20 8.33
N LEU A 501 -27.59 5.73 8.50
CA LEU A 501 -27.14 6.27 9.77
C LEU A 501 -28.05 7.41 10.28
N GLN A 502 -28.44 8.34 9.40
CA GLN A 502 -29.35 9.44 9.74
C GLN A 502 -30.74 8.95 10.15
N GLN A 503 -31.28 7.95 9.43
CA GLN A 503 -32.59 7.36 9.71
C GLN A 503 -32.64 6.66 11.08
N HIS A 504 -31.53 6.10 11.55
CA HIS A 504 -31.44 5.33 12.79
C HIS A 504 -30.77 6.08 13.97
N ALA A 505 -30.53 7.39 13.86
CA ALA A 505 -29.73 8.19 14.80
C ALA A 505 -30.39 8.51 16.17
N SER A 506 -31.47 7.82 16.57
CA SER A 506 -32.28 8.21 17.74
C SER A 506 -31.50 8.22 19.07
N THR A 507 -30.51 7.32 19.24
CA THR A 507 -29.43 7.45 20.25
C THR A 507 -28.13 6.77 19.77
N PRO A 508 -26.92 7.23 20.13
CA PRO A 508 -25.66 6.74 19.54
C PRO A 508 -25.39 5.23 19.73
N ARG A 509 -25.70 4.67 20.91
CA ARG A 509 -25.41 3.26 21.23
C ARG A 509 -26.43 2.31 20.59
N THR A 510 -27.70 2.72 20.49
CA THR A 510 -28.73 1.92 19.79
C THR A 510 -28.59 2.02 18.28
N ALA A 511 -28.06 3.13 17.74
CA ALA A 511 -27.93 3.34 16.30
C ALA A 511 -27.02 2.28 15.65
N LEU A 512 -25.80 2.06 16.16
CA LEU A 512 -24.87 1.09 15.56
C LEU A 512 -25.40 -0.35 15.64
N GLN A 513 -25.94 -0.76 16.80
CA GLN A 513 -26.55 -2.08 16.95
C GLN A 513 -27.71 -2.28 15.97
N THR A 514 -28.58 -1.29 15.83
CA THR A 514 -29.72 -1.34 14.90
C THR A 514 -29.26 -1.45 13.45
N LEU A 515 -28.28 -0.64 13.04
CA LEU A 515 -27.72 -0.66 11.69
C LEU A 515 -27.09 -2.01 11.34
N LEU A 516 -26.26 -2.56 12.25
CA LEU A 516 -25.62 -3.85 12.03
C LEU A 516 -26.64 -4.99 12.01
N THR A 517 -27.62 -4.97 12.93
CA THR A 517 -28.69 -5.98 12.96
C THR A 517 -29.48 -5.94 11.66
N HIS A 518 -29.87 -4.75 11.20
CA HIS A 518 -30.61 -4.57 9.95
C HIS A 518 -29.81 -5.06 8.74
N TYR A 519 -28.53 -4.70 8.66
CA TYR A 519 -27.64 -5.16 7.60
C TYR A 519 -27.55 -6.69 7.55
N PHE A 520 -27.30 -7.35 8.69
CA PHE A 520 -27.17 -8.81 8.72
C PHE A 520 -28.51 -9.51 8.47
N ASP A 521 -29.63 -9.00 8.99
CA ASP A 521 -30.96 -9.54 8.71
C ASP A 521 -31.28 -9.48 7.21
N GLN A 522 -30.94 -8.37 6.54
CA GLN A 522 -31.13 -8.22 5.09
C GLN A 522 -30.24 -9.18 4.30
N HIS A 523 -28.97 -9.29 4.66
CA HIS A 523 -27.99 -10.04 3.86
C HIS A 523 -27.92 -11.53 4.19
N PHE A 524 -28.44 -12.00 5.32
CA PHE A 524 -28.54 -13.42 5.66
C PHE A 524 -29.99 -13.91 5.62
N THR A 525 -30.67 -13.60 4.52
CA THR A 525 -32.04 -14.05 4.24
C THR A 525 -32.06 -14.92 2.98
N VAL A 526 -32.72 -16.07 3.07
CA VAL A 526 -32.96 -17.01 1.95
C VAL A 526 -34.46 -17.24 1.87
N ASP A 527 -35.04 -17.08 0.68
CA ASP A 527 -36.49 -17.20 0.43
C ASP A 527 -37.36 -16.36 1.40
N GLY A 528 -36.88 -15.18 1.77
CA GLY A 528 -37.55 -14.27 2.69
C GLY A 528 -37.48 -14.66 4.17
N GLN A 529 -36.77 -15.74 4.52
CA GLN A 529 -36.55 -16.17 5.90
C GLN A 529 -35.12 -15.86 6.37
N ARG A 530 -35.01 -15.25 7.56
CA ARG A 530 -33.73 -14.98 8.22
C ARG A 530 -33.05 -16.29 8.59
N GLN A 531 -31.79 -16.44 8.19
CA GLN A 531 -30.99 -17.64 8.45
C GLN A 531 -30.20 -17.56 9.75
N VAL A 532 -29.96 -16.35 10.25
CA VAL A 532 -29.13 -16.10 11.43
C VAL A 532 -29.69 -14.96 12.27
N GLN A 533 -29.28 -14.89 13.53
CA GLN A 533 -29.57 -13.79 14.45
C GLN A 533 -28.26 -13.26 15.03
N LEU A 534 -28.02 -11.95 14.91
CA LEU A 534 -26.90 -11.30 15.61
C LEU A 534 -27.15 -11.29 17.12
N LEU A 535 -26.29 -11.96 17.88
CA LEU A 535 -26.37 -12.03 19.35
C LEU A 535 -25.52 -10.95 20.02
N ALA A 536 -24.29 -10.79 19.56
CA ALA A 536 -23.31 -9.87 20.13
C ALA A 536 -22.33 -9.40 19.05
N PHE A 537 -21.72 -8.23 19.27
CA PHE A 537 -20.65 -7.73 18.41
C PHE A 537 -19.61 -6.95 19.21
N HIS A 538 -18.37 -6.98 18.72
CA HIS A 538 -17.28 -6.12 19.17
C HIS A 538 -16.75 -5.42 17.94
N ALA A 539 -17.16 -4.18 17.74
CA ALA A 539 -16.88 -3.43 16.53
C ALA A 539 -16.38 -2.03 16.87
N ASP A 540 -15.45 -1.54 16.04
CA ASP A 540 -15.02 -0.16 16.04
C ASP A 540 -15.35 0.46 14.68
N THR A 541 -15.47 1.79 14.64
CA THR A 541 -15.85 2.54 13.44
C THR A 541 -14.92 3.71 13.23
N LYS A 542 -14.63 4.02 11.96
CA LYS A 542 -13.86 5.21 11.60
C LYS A 542 -14.52 5.98 10.49
N VAL A 543 -14.38 7.31 10.56
CA VAL A 543 -14.81 8.22 9.51
C VAL A 543 -13.69 8.36 8.48
N VAL A 544 -14.00 8.14 7.22
CA VAL A 544 -13.08 8.25 6.09
C VAL A 544 -13.62 9.22 5.05
N GLY A 545 -12.71 9.98 4.44
CA GLY A 545 -13.08 11.06 3.53
C GLY A 545 -11.88 11.92 3.17
N GLY A 546 -12.16 13.18 2.85
CA GLY A 546 -11.16 14.21 2.58
C GLY A 546 -11.21 14.74 1.15
N ASP A 547 -10.42 15.78 0.89
CA ASP A 547 -10.46 16.55 -0.36
C ASP A 547 -10.39 15.68 -1.62
N TYR A 548 -9.56 14.64 -1.62
CA TYR A 548 -9.45 13.76 -2.79
C TYR A 548 -10.76 13.01 -3.08
N LEU A 549 -11.35 12.39 -2.06
CA LEU A 549 -12.60 11.63 -2.23
C LEU A 549 -13.77 12.57 -2.53
N TYR A 550 -13.80 13.74 -1.89
CA TYR A 550 -14.74 14.82 -2.20
C TYR A 550 -14.70 15.16 -3.70
N HIS A 551 -13.53 15.48 -4.25
CA HIS A 551 -13.42 15.86 -5.65
C HIS A 551 -13.64 14.69 -6.63
N ARG A 552 -13.35 13.45 -6.22
CA ARG A 552 -13.52 12.28 -7.08
C ARG A 552 -14.96 11.78 -7.16
N PHE A 553 -15.68 11.80 -6.03
CA PHE A 553 -16.98 11.13 -5.88
C PHE A 553 -18.17 12.08 -5.78
N ARG A 554 -17.95 13.41 -5.80
CA ARG A 554 -19.04 14.38 -5.94
C ARG A 554 -19.60 14.31 -7.38
N THR A 555 -20.80 13.73 -7.52
CA THR A 555 -21.44 13.42 -8.81
C THR A 555 -22.13 14.62 -9.47
N SER A 556 -22.58 15.61 -8.70
CA SER A 556 -23.08 16.90 -9.20
C SER A 556 -22.94 18.01 -8.14
N GLU A 557 -23.11 19.28 -8.51
CA GLU A 557 -23.15 20.39 -7.54
C GLU A 557 -24.34 20.28 -6.59
N ASP A 558 -25.44 19.66 -7.04
CA ASP A 558 -26.67 19.47 -6.27
C ASP A 558 -26.60 18.29 -5.27
N HIS A 559 -25.60 17.42 -5.35
CA HIS A 559 -25.41 16.31 -4.39
C HIS A 559 -24.28 16.62 -3.42
N ALA A 560 -24.63 16.85 -2.16
CA ALA A 560 -23.65 17.04 -1.08
C ALA A 560 -22.81 15.76 -0.90
N TYR A 561 -21.49 15.91 -0.88
CA TYR A 561 -20.59 14.83 -0.51
C TYR A 561 -20.62 14.64 1.02
N HIS A 562 -20.82 13.40 1.45
CA HIS A 562 -20.74 13.00 2.85
C HIS A 562 -19.54 12.08 3.06
N SER A 563 -18.83 12.26 4.18
CA SER A 563 -17.80 11.31 4.60
C SER A 563 -18.43 9.94 4.83
N HIS A 564 -17.67 8.88 4.57
CA HIS A 564 -18.13 7.51 4.81
C HIS A 564 -17.75 7.09 6.23
N MET A 565 -18.56 6.22 6.82
CA MET A 565 -18.22 5.52 8.05
C MET A 565 -17.94 4.06 7.69
N LEU A 566 -16.79 3.55 8.12
CA LEU A 566 -16.40 2.16 7.93
C LEU A 566 -16.36 1.46 9.28
N VAL A 567 -16.84 0.22 9.32
CA VAL A 567 -16.58 -0.71 10.42
C VAL A 567 -15.18 -1.27 10.21
N THR A 568 -14.33 -1.20 11.23
CA THR A 568 -12.90 -1.47 11.07
C THR A 568 -12.60 -2.96 11.01
N ALA A 569 -11.50 -3.30 10.34
CA ALA A 569 -10.89 -4.63 10.45
C ALA A 569 -10.70 -5.06 11.93
N GLY A 570 -10.81 -6.36 12.18
CA GLY A 570 -10.82 -6.96 13.51
C GLY A 570 -12.20 -7.01 14.16
N SER A 571 -13.19 -6.24 13.68
CA SER A 571 -14.56 -6.29 14.22
C SER A 571 -15.15 -7.69 14.14
N THR A 572 -15.81 -8.13 15.20
CA THR A 572 -16.39 -9.48 15.31
C THR A 572 -17.89 -9.45 15.55
N PHE A 573 -18.60 -10.40 14.96
CA PHE A 573 -20.04 -10.54 15.03
C PHE A 573 -20.40 -11.99 15.35
N ALA A 574 -21.07 -12.21 16.47
CA ALA A 574 -21.49 -13.52 16.95
C ALA A 574 -22.95 -13.77 16.57
N PHE A 575 -23.20 -14.89 15.92
CA PHE A 575 -24.51 -15.22 15.36
C PHE A 575 -25.04 -16.55 15.91
N LYS A 576 -26.34 -16.58 16.18
CA LYS A 576 -27.10 -17.81 16.32
C LYS A 576 -27.60 -18.27 14.94
N VAL A 577 -27.44 -19.55 14.63
CA VAL A 577 -28.03 -20.17 13.44
C VAL A 577 -29.51 -20.41 13.68
N LEU A 578 -30.37 -19.80 12.85
CA LEU A 578 -31.83 -20.01 12.86
C LEU A 578 -32.26 -21.08 11.85
N ALA A 579 -31.45 -21.27 10.81
CA ALA A 579 -31.72 -22.23 9.74
C ALA A 579 -31.73 -23.67 10.26
N GLN A 580 -32.78 -24.43 9.92
CA GLN A 580 -32.87 -25.87 10.20
C GLN A 580 -32.01 -26.68 9.22
N ASP A 581 -31.88 -26.21 7.97
CA ASP A 581 -30.90 -26.70 7.00
C ASP A 581 -29.83 -25.62 6.78
N VAL A 582 -28.59 -25.94 7.13
CA VAL A 582 -27.46 -25.01 7.06
C VAL A 582 -26.78 -24.98 5.68
N THR A 583 -27.26 -25.76 4.70
CA THR A 583 -26.60 -25.90 3.40
C THR A 583 -26.53 -24.57 2.64
N ALA A 584 -27.65 -23.85 2.53
CA ALA A 584 -27.69 -22.54 1.88
C ALA A 584 -26.83 -21.51 2.63
N LEU A 585 -26.87 -21.52 3.97
CA LEU A 585 -26.03 -20.65 4.81
C LEU A 585 -24.54 -20.93 4.61
N LYS A 586 -24.12 -22.21 4.52
CA LYS A 586 -22.74 -22.60 4.24
C LYS A 586 -22.30 -22.11 2.86
N GLN A 587 -23.11 -22.29 1.82
CA GLN A 587 -22.79 -21.80 0.48
C GLN A 587 -22.65 -20.27 0.46
N GLN A 588 -23.56 -19.56 1.14
CA GLN A 588 -23.52 -18.12 1.26
C GLN A 588 -22.28 -17.61 2.02
N LEU A 589 -21.95 -18.21 3.16
CA LEU A 589 -20.75 -17.88 3.91
C LEU A 589 -19.47 -18.17 3.12
N ALA A 590 -19.43 -19.28 2.36
CA ALA A 590 -18.30 -19.60 1.49
C ALA A 590 -18.13 -18.55 0.38
N ALA A 591 -19.25 -18.10 -0.21
CA ALA A 591 -19.24 -16.99 -1.18
C ALA A 591 -18.71 -15.70 -0.54
N TYR A 592 -19.15 -15.34 0.67
CA TYR A 592 -18.67 -14.13 1.36
C TYR A 592 -17.21 -14.23 1.82
N CYS A 593 -16.69 -15.40 2.18
CA CYS A 593 -15.25 -15.58 2.42
C CYS A 593 -14.42 -15.30 1.15
N HIS A 594 -15.03 -15.50 -0.02
CA HIS A 594 -14.40 -15.32 -1.32
C HIS A 594 -14.51 -13.89 -1.87
N SER A 595 -15.69 -13.28 -1.71
CA SER A 595 -16.00 -11.96 -2.27
C SER A 595 -15.88 -10.81 -1.27
N GLY A 596 -15.85 -11.10 0.04
CA GLY A 596 -16.19 -10.15 1.09
C GLY A 596 -17.71 -10.04 1.28
N LEU A 597 -18.11 -9.44 2.40
CA LEU A 597 -19.50 -9.12 2.69
C LEU A 597 -20.05 -8.11 1.66
N PRO A 598 -21.32 -8.22 1.25
CA PRO A 598 -21.91 -7.35 0.25
C PRO A 598 -22.01 -5.89 0.72
N VAL A 599 -22.09 -4.96 -0.21
CA VAL A 599 -22.35 -3.55 0.12
C VAL A 599 -23.75 -3.37 0.70
N ALA A 600 -23.91 -2.36 1.57
CA ALA A 600 -25.18 -2.07 2.25
C ALA A 600 -26.37 -1.77 1.33
N CYS A 601 -26.12 -1.33 0.10
CA CYS A 601 -27.15 -1.02 -0.88
C CYS A 601 -26.65 -1.27 -2.30
N ASN A 602 -27.52 -1.83 -3.15
CA ASN A 602 -27.22 -2.20 -4.53
C ASN A 602 -26.93 -1.01 -5.45
N THR A 603 -27.22 0.22 -5.02
CA THR A 603 -26.89 1.44 -5.76
C THR A 603 -25.42 1.85 -5.62
N LEU A 604 -24.70 1.29 -4.65
CA LEU A 604 -23.27 1.52 -4.49
C LEU A 604 -22.47 0.76 -5.54
N SER A 605 -21.49 1.45 -6.14
CA SER A 605 -20.56 0.87 -7.11
C SER A 605 -19.18 1.47 -6.91
N TRP A 606 -18.17 0.92 -7.58
CA TRP A 606 -16.81 1.47 -7.56
C TRP A 606 -16.75 2.94 -8.03
N ARG A 607 -17.77 3.40 -8.78
CA ARG A 607 -17.89 4.78 -9.25
C ARG A 607 -18.40 5.74 -8.17
N SER A 608 -19.11 5.25 -7.16
CA SER A 608 -19.65 6.06 -6.06
C SER A 608 -18.88 5.90 -4.74
N THR A 609 -18.18 4.78 -4.55
CA THR A 609 -17.35 4.55 -3.37
C THR A 609 -16.16 3.65 -3.71
N PRO A 610 -14.95 3.91 -3.14
CA PRO A 610 -13.83 2.99 -3.30
C PRO A 610 -13.98 1.73 -2.41
N TYR A 611 -14.86 1.75 -1.42
CA TYR A 611 -14.99 0.76 -0.35
C TYR A 611 -15.80 -0.47 -0.76
N MET A 612 -15.55 -0.97 -1.97
CA MET A 612 -16.23 -2.13 -2.54
C MET A 612 -15.53 -3.44 -2.14
N PRO A 613 -16.27 -4.55 -1.99
CA PRO A 613 -15.66 -5.85 -1.72
C PRO A 613 -14.67 -6.29 -2.80
N GLN A 614 -14.98 -5.98 -4.07
CA GLN A 614 -14.10 -6.25 -5.21
C GLN A 614 -12.76 -5.49 -5.14
N ASN A 615 -12.70 -4.42 -4.34
CA ASN A 615 -11.50 -3.63 -4.07
C ASN A 615 -10.74 -4.06 -2.80
N GLY A 616 -11.17 -5.17 -2.18
CA GLY A 616 -10.54 -5.77 -1.00
C GLY A 616 -11.09 -5.31 0.33
N PHE A 617 -12.19 -4.54 0.33
CA PHE A 617 -12.92 -4.16 1.54
C PHE A 617 -13.89 -5.27 1.97
N ALA A 618 -14.36 -5.22 3.21
CA ALA A 618 -15.33 -6.17 3.76
C ALA A 618 -14.91 -7.64 3.66
N GLU A 619 -13.60 -7.91 3.60
CA GLU A 619 -13.06 -9.26 3.67
C GLU A 619 -13.42 -9.87 5.03
N ILE A 620 -13.79 -11.15 5.04
CA ILE A 620 -14.12 -11.84 6.28
C ILE A 620 -13.37 -13.16 6.44
N SER A 621 -13.25 -13.56 7.71
CA SER A 621 -13.03 -14.94 8.11
C SER A 621 -14.17 -15.41 9.01
N VAL A 622 -14.53 -16.69 8.89
CA VAL A 622 -15.37 -17.38 9.87
C VAL A 622 -14.43 -18.05 10.86
N MET A 623 -14.64 -17.85 12.16
CA MET A 623 -13.77 -18.46 13.18
C MET A 623 -14.15 -19.93 13.40
N THR A 624 -13.15 -20.79 13.57
CA THR A 624 -13.37 -22.18 14.03
C THR A 624 -13.81 -22.19 15.48
N THR A 625 -14.48 -23.26 15.93
CA THR A 625 -14.82 -23.45 17.35
C THR A 625 -13.58 -23.32 18.25
N TYR A 626 -12.41 -23.78 17.80
CA TYR A 626 -11.14 -23.64 18.51
C TYR A 626 -10.68 -22.17 18.64
N GLN A 627 -10.71 -21.39 17.56
CA GLN A 627 -10.38 -19.96 17.58
C GLN A 627 -11.41 -19.14 18.37
N ALA A 628 -12.66 -19.57 18.31
CA ALA A 628 -13.76 -18.94 19.01
C ALA A 628 -13.61 -19.20 20.53
N THR A 629 -13.29 -20.42 20.95
CA THR A 629 -13.14 -20.84 22.37
C THR A 629 -11.71 -20.72 22.89
N TYR A 630 -10.83 -20.03 22.15
CA TYR A 630 -9.40 -19.96 22.44
C TYR A 630 -9.17 -19.64 23.92
N ASN A 631 -8.43 -20.54 24.57
CA ASN A 631 -8.07 -20.56 25.99
C ASN A 631 -9.16 -20.79 27.04
N GLN A 632 -10.45 -20.96 26.75
CA GLN A 632 -11.43 -21.19 27.85
C GLN A 632 -11.13 -22.45 28.72
N ASN A 633 -10.26 -23.36 28.26
CA ASN A 633 -9.89 -24.60 28.94
C ASN A 633 -8.37 -24.88 29.03
N SER A 634 -7.50 -23.89 28.81
CA SER A 634 -6.05 -24.16 28.74
C SER A 634 -5.47 -24.58 30.10
N SER A 635 -4.42 -25.39 30.07
CA SER A 635 -3.65 -25.77 31.26
C SER A 635 -3.13 -24.55 32.03
N ALA A 636 -2.91 -23.42 31.35
CA ALA A 636 -2.53 -22.15 31.97
C ALA A 636 -3.62 -21.60 32.90
N LEU A 637 -4.90 -21.64 32.50
CA LEU A 637 -6.04 -21.29 33.36
C LEU A 637 -6.22 -22.27 34.52
N LYS A 638 -6.08 -23.57 34.25
CA LYS A 638 -6.18 -24.61 35.31
C LYS A 638 -5.08 -24.47 36.36
N GLN A 639 -3.90 -23.97 35.99
CA GLN A 639 -2.77 -23.75 36.91
C GLN A 639 -2.95 -22.50 37.80
N THR A 640 -3.77 -21.52 37.41
CA THR A 640 -3.94 -20.27 38.18
C THR A 640 -5.07 -20.35 39.20
N GLY A 641 -5.95 -21.35 39.11
CA GLY A 641 -7.15 -21.46 39.95
C GLY A 641 -8.30 -20.54 39.53
N TYR A 642 -8.17 -19.84 38.40
CA TYR A 642 -9.23 -19.03 37.81
C TYR A 642 -10.02 -19.82 36.75
N ARG A 643 -11.30 -19.50 36.63
CA ARG A 643 -12.24 -20.06 35.65
C ARG A 643 -12.92 -18.91 34.91
N PHE A 644 -13.05 -19.06 33.61
CA PHE A 644 -13.83 -18.12 32.80
C PHE A 644 -15.25 -18.65 32.67
N GLY A 645 -16.23 -17.91 33.19
CA GLY A 645 -17.62 -18.38 33.28
C GLY A 645 -18.62 -17.23 33.43
N PRO A 646 -19.93 -17.53 33.38
CA PRO A 646 -20.98 -16.56 33.57
C PRO A 646 -20.82 -15.77 34.87
N VAL A 647 -21.09 -14.47 34.81
CA VAL A 647 -21.02 -13.58 35.99
C VAL A 647 -22.06 -13.98 37.04
N ASN A 648 -23.23 -14.45 36.61
CA ASN A 648 -24.38 -14.77 37.46
C ASN A 648 -24.41 -16.22 37.95
N ASP A 649 -23.42 -17.05 37.60
CA ASP A 649 -23.30 -18.37 38.20
C ASP A 649 -22.91 -18.19 39.66
N THR A 650 -23.94 -18.17 40.50
CA THR A 650 -23.87 -18.49 41.92
C THR A 650 -23.51 -19.97 42.01
N GLU A 651 -22.23 -20.29 41.84
CA GLU A 651 -21.73 -21.57 42.35
C GLU A 651 -21.94 -21.52 43.87
N THR A 652 -23.03 -22.14 44.31
CA THR A 652 -23.14 -22.73 45.64
C THR A 652 -21.93 -23.64 45.82
N ALA A 653 -20.92 -23.13 46.52
CA ALA A 653 -19.91 -23.91 47.22
C ALA A 653 -20.18 -23.80 48.72
#